data_AF-A0A3M2AJD6-F1
#
_entry.id   AF-A0A3M2AJD6-F1
#
_cell.length_a   1.000
_cell.length_b   1.000
_cell.length_c   1.000
_cell.angle_alpha   90.00
_cell.angle_beta   90.00
_cell.angle_gamma   90.00
#
_symmetry.space_group_name_H-M   'P 1'
#
loop_
_entity.id
_entity.type
_entity.pdbx_description
1 polymer ?
#
loop_
_entity_poly.entity_id
_entity_poly.type
_entity_poly.pdbx_seq_one_letter_code
_entity_poly.pdbx_strand_id
1 'polypeptide(L)'
;MNILYICADRGIPIRGHKGAAVHVRALTNAFARAGHTVTIVTPRPGPENGLTPKARIQTIPLPDLPGHFKSEEEARARQSLLYTDHLVNSLQEEIANNHYDFIYERYSLWSDAGARLSQITGLPLILEVNAPLIEEASRYRYLTDYTTAARIEAAQFQTARVISVVSEQLRAYVTSRNVAAEKVHVLPNGVDPILFHPAVRGGRIHARYGLNGHLIVGFVGRPRPWHDLDTLLRAMVQLKAVDSRFHLLLVGQMPPELPARLKELGLSEQTTLTGPVPHEEIPEYIAAMDVAVSTHRAMVNFYFSPLKLFEYMACGVPVVAADVGQPSRVIQNGITGYLYPPGNDRVLAERICMLVDNPAHARQIAWQAASIVLHQYTWDRNVRRILEWTTAVSSTPPSRPMPNTIQLPILDQKLRQRLYRATRADLALPLLARRLPAFWKKGPEKLDAITNIQVLKYKPNRRCVLLYELRGHTKKHLLPTRHRVVGKLFRDERGRRLLHLQQWLWENGFGPETEDQIHVPQPLAYIPEMRMMVQAWTPGQTLNEMVLTTGLHTHIIRAAQALARFHSVNLSAQFTHGPKQFLRKPYLLSDEQANLTRFAQNLCAMKPEKAAEILLVHDALQRWAANLPPLLSPSLVHRDFYYSQLLFHHGRVTLIDFDLAAPGDPAIDVANFVAHLHFLGLYRLCHADALTHEASVFLDVYGRLRPPDDGFWQRFAFYRAATFFRLLHVVLPRPGLAHHFDTLFRLTQNAIAAQSYAVGVMV
;
A
#
# COMPACT_ATOMS: atom_id res chain seq x y z
N MET A 1 14.83 25.65 -2.83
CA MET A 1 15.46 26.33 -1.70
C MET A 1 16.80 25.70 -1.41
N ASN A 2 17.74 26.51 -0.94
CA ASN A 2 19.07 26.14 -0.47
C ASN A 2 19.10 26.30 1.05
N ILE A 3 19.38 25.21 1.77
CA ILE A 3 19.21 25.13 3.22
C ILE A 3 20.58 24.91 3.88
N LEU A 4 20.93 25.78 4.83
CA LEU A 4 22.11 25.61 5.67
C LEU A 4 21.72 24.85 6.94
N TYR A 5 22.10 23.57 7.03
CA TYR A 5 21.80 22.72 8.18
C TYR A 5 22.99 22.70 9.15
N ILE A 6 22.83 23.27 10.34
CA ILE A 6 23.89 23.32 11.36
C ILE A 6 23.69 22.20 12.38
N CYS A 7 24.70 21.33 12.51
CA CYS A 7 24.78 20.30 13.55
C CYS A 7 26.08 20.45 14.34
N ALA A 8 26.09 21.39 15.31
CA ALA A 8 27.26 21.71 16.13
C ALA A 8 27.58 20.66 17.22
N ASP A 9 26.68 19.69 17.45
CA ASP A 9 26.88 18.65 18.45
C ASP A 9 27.93 17.61 18.02
N ARG A 10 29.11 17.64 18.66
CA ARG A 10 30.21 16.67 18.46
C ARG A 10 29.83 15.22 18.78
N GLY A 11 28.72 15.00 19.48
CA GLY A 11 28.18 13.70 19.82
C GLY A 11 27.51 12.99 18.64
N ILE A 12 27.23 13.69 17.53
CA ILE A 12 26.42 13.17 16.42
C ILE A 12 27.32 12.92 15.19
N PRO A 13 27.75 11.68 14.95
CA PRO A 13 28.41 11.33 13.69
C PRO A 13 27.37 11.22 12.57
N ILE A 14 27.34 12.15 11.60
CA ILE A 14 26.31 12.22 10.56
C ILE A 14 26.14 10.90 9.80
N ARG A 15 27.24 10.19 9.49
CA ARG A 15 27.23 8.87 8.83
C ARG A 15 27.06 7.67 9.78
N GLY A 16 26.92 7.89 11.08
CA GLY A 16 26.86 6.83 12.09
C GLY A 16 25.46 6.25 12.37
N HIS A 17 25.38 5.31 13.31
CA HIS A 17 24.15 4.55 13.60
C HIS A 17 23.31 5.09 14.78
N LYS A 18 23.66 6.26 15.33
CA LYS A 18 22.88 6.85 16.43
C LYS A 18 21.51 7.32 15.91
N GLY A 19 20.46 7.26 16.75
CA GLY A 19 19.14 7.78 16.39
C GLY A 19 19.17 9.25 15.94
N ALA A 20 19.99 10.09 16.58
CA ALA A 20 20.18 11.48 16.14
C ALA A 20 20.85 11.59 14.76
N ALA A 21 21.75 10.67 14.40
CA ALA A 21 22.36 10.65 13.07
C ALA A 21 21.36 10.17 12.01
N VAL A 22 20.54 9.14 12.34
CA VAL A 22 19.42 8.70 11.50
C VAL A 22 18.45 9.85 11.23
N HIS A 23 18.10 10.60 12.27
CA HIS A 23 17.23 11.78 12.17
C HIS A 23 17.78 12.81 11.17
N VAL A 24 19.03 13.27 11.36
CA VAL A 24 19.64 14.28 10.47
C VAL A 24 19.66 13.78 9.02
N ARG A 25 20.04 12.53 8.79
CA ARG A 25 20.03 11.97 7.42
C ARG A 25 18.61 11.86 6.86
N ALA A 26 17.65 11.38 7.63
CA ALA A 26 16.29 11.17 7.15
C ALA A 26 15.60 12.49 6.80
N LEU A 27 15.78 13.52 7.63
CA LEU A 27 15.24 14.85 7.39
C LEU A 27 15.89 15.52 6.17
N THR A 28 17.23 15.49 6.07
CA THR A 28 17.93 16.08 4.91
C THR A 28 17.67 15.32 3.60
N ASN A 29 17.52 13.99 3.66
CA ASN A 29 17.05 13.19 2.52
C ASN A 29 15.63 13.57 2.10
N ALA A 30 14.74 13.86 3.04
CA ALA A 30 13.38 14.31 2.73
C ALA A 30 13.36 15.70 2.08
N PHE A 31 14.22 16.63 2.53
CA PHE A 31 14.42 17.92 1.85
C PHE A 31 14.91 17.72 0.40
N ALA A 32 15.88 16.84 0.20
CA ALA A 32 16.39 16.50 -1.14
C ALA A 32 15.31 15.89 -2.03
N ARG A 33 14.46 14.99 -1.50
CA ARG A 33 13.30 14.44 -2.23
C ARG A 33 12.28 15.49 -2.61
N ALA A 34 12.10 16.53 -1.78
CA ALA A 34 11.24 17.68 -2.07
C ALA A 34 11.84 18.65 -3.11
N GLY A 35 13.07 18.39 -3.61
CA GLY A 35 13.73 19.22 -4.61
C GLY A 35 14.49 20.41 -4.01
N HIS A 36 14.93 20.30 -2.75
CA HIS A 36 15.75 21.32 -2.10
C HIS A 36 17.20 20.85 -1.94
N THR A 37 18.14 21.81 -1.94
CA THR A 37 19.55 21.51 -1.69
C THR A 37 19.84 21.77 -0.22
N VAL A 38 20.68 20.92 0.38
CA VAL A 38 21.05 21.01 1.79
C VAL A 38 22.56 20.91 1.93
N THR A 39 23.14 21.87 2.66
CA THR A 39 24.53 21.82 3.14
C THR A 39 24.51 21.54 4.64
N ILE A 40 25.00 20.37 5.05
CA ILE A 40 25.15 19.99 6.46
C ILE A 40 26.52 20.42 6.95
N VAL A 41 26.57 21.27 7.96
CA VAL A 41 27.80 21.69 8.63
C VAL A 41 27.92 20.97 9.96
N THR A 42 29.06 20.32 10.19
CA THR A 42 29.27 19.50 11.38
C THR A 42 30.75 19.39 11.75
N PRO A 43 31.10 19.20 13.04
CA PRO A 43 32.45 18.81 13.43
C PRO A 43 32.71 17.31 13.26
N ARG A 44 31.67 16.52 13.01
CA ARG A 44 31.77 15.06 13.03
C ARG A 44 30.99 14.42 11.87
N PRO A 45 31.60 14.33 10.68
CA PRO A 45 30.96 13.68 9.53
C PRO A 45 30.66 12.20 9.80
N GLY A 46 31.43 11.54 10.68
CA GLY A 46 31.30 10.11 10.96
C GLY A 46 32.20 9.27 10.02
N PRO A 47 32.11 7.93 10.12
CA PRO A 47 33.01 7.03 9.41
C PRO A 47 32.78 7.09 7.88
N GLU A 48 33.84 6.93 7.10
CA GLU A 48 33.80 7.02 5.63
C GLU A 48 32.88 5.98 4.99
N ASN A 49 32.86 4.77 5.55
CA ASN A 49 31.99 3.67 5.11
C ASN A 49 30.55 3.76 5.64
N GLY A 50 30.19 4.83 6.35
CA GLY A 50 28.84 5.02 6.88
C GLY A 50 27.85 5.55 5.84
N LEU A 51 26.56 5.52 6.18
CA LEU A 51 25.49 5.94 5.29
C LEU A 51 25.56 7.44 4.99
N THR A 52 25.72 7.79 3.72
CA THR A 52 25.84 9.19 3.28
C THR A 52 24.46 9.79 2.99
N PRO A 53 24.11 10.96 3.56
CA PRO A 53 22.88 11.66 3.22
C PRO A 53 22.92 12.21 1.79
N LYS A 54 21.74 12.46 1.23
CA LYS A 54 21.53 13.20 -0.02
C LYS A 54 21.68 14.71 0.20
N ALA A 55 22.79 15.10 0.81
CA ALA A 55 23.13 16.47 1.16
C ALA A 55 24.65 16.64 1.10
N ARG A 56 25.12 17.85 0.81
CA ARG A 56 26.55 18.17 0.88
C ARG A 56 26.95 18.20 2.37
N ILE A 57 28.04 17.54 2.74
CA ILE A 57 28.60 17.63 4.09
C ILE A 57 29.82 18.55 4.04
N GLN A 58 29.81 19.60 4.86
CA GLN A 58 30.95 20.47 5.13
C GLN A 58 31.45 20.20 6.54
N THR A 59 32.67 19.71 6.65
CA THR A 59 33.29 19.45 7.95
C THR A 59 34.08 20.66 8.39
N ILE A 60 33.74 21.22 9.54
CA ILE A 60 34.56 22.22 10.23
C ILE A 60 35.07 21.54 11.49
N PRO A 61 36.37 21.22 11.59
CA PRO A 61 36.90 20.45 12.72
C PRO A 61 36.78 21.21 14.04
N LEU A 62 36.74 20.47 15.15
CA LEU A 62 36.87 21.08 16.47
C LEU A 62 38.27 21.71 16.60
N PRO A 63 38.38 22.91 17.20
CA PRO A 63 39.68 23.52 17.45
C PRO A 63 40.45 22.76 18.53
N ASP A 64 41.78 22.85 18.47
CA ASP A 64 42.64 22.41 19.55
C ASP A 64 42.39 23.25 20.82
N LEU A 65 42.52 22.60 21.98
CA LEU A 65 42.34 23.23 23.28
C LEU A 65 43.71 23.54 23.90
N PRO A 66 44.12 24.82 24.02
CA PRO A 66 45.29 25.17 24.80
C PRO A 66 44.98 25.15 26.31
N GLY A 67 45.85 24.51 27.09
CA GLY A 67 45.87 24.60 28.56
C GLY A 67 45.42 23.35 29.32
N HIS A 68 45.52 23.42 30.66
CA HIS A 68 45.05 22.39 31.59
C HIS A 68 43.65 22.73 32.11
N PHE A 69 42.74 21.73 32.11
CA PHE A 69 41.36 21.86 32.58
C PHE A 69 41.13 20.99 33.82
N LYS A 70 40.20 21.39 34.69
CA LYS A 70 39.94 20.66 35.94
C LYS A 70 39.19 19.35 35.69
N SER A 71 38.52 19.22 34.54
CA SER A 71 37.79 18.01 34.14
C SER A 71 37.69 17.89 32.61
N GLU A 72 37.38 16.67 32.14
CA GLU A 72 37.11 16.42 30.72
C GLU A 72 35.85 17.17 30.26
N GLU A 73 34.84 17.31 31.11
CA GLU A 73 33.62 18.04 30.82
C GLU A 73 33.86 19.54 30.64
N GLU A 74 34.73 20.14 31.45
CA GLU A 74 35.12 21.55 31.32
C GLU A 74 35.91 21.79 30.03
N ALA A 75 36.90 20.94 29.75
CA ALA A 75 37.64 20.97 28.48
C ALA A 75 36.67 20.87 27.30
N ARG A 76 35.73 19.91 27.37
CA ARG A 76 34.71 19.74 26.36
C ARG A 76 33.90 21.03 26.20
N ALA A 77 33.29 21.56 27.26
CA ALA A 77 32.48 22.79 27.20
C ALA A 77 33.25 23.94 26.54
N ARG A 78 34.50 24.19 26.96
CA ARG A 78 35.36 25.22 26.38
C ARG A 78 35.61 25.02 24.89
N GLN A 79 35.88 23.79 24.46
CA GLN A 79 36.11 23.49 23.04
C GLN A 79 34.87 23.74 22.18
N SER A 80 33.68 23.43 22.70
CA SER A 80 32.43 23.70 21.97
C SER A 80 32.13 25.19 21.84
N LEU A 81 32.51 25.98 22.84
CA LEU A 81 32.39 27.44 22.76
C LEU A 81 33.33 28.00 21.69
N LEU A 82 34.62 27.62 21.73
CA LEU A 82 35.59 28.01 20.69
C LEU A 82 35.17 27.53 19.30
N TYR A 83 34.66 26.30 19.21
CA TYR A 83 34.12 25.76 17.97
C TYR A 83 32.96 26.60 17.43
N THR A 84 32.09 27.12 18.29
CA THR A 84 30.97 27.98 17.89
C THR A 84 31.48 29.28 17.27
N ASP A 85 32.51 29.89 17.85
CA ASP A 85 33.12 31.11 17.29
C ASP A 85 33.76 30.83 15.92
N HIS A 86 34.50 29.72 15.79
CA HIS A 86 35.07 29.28 14.51
C HIS A 86 33.99 29.00 13.46
N LEU A 87 32.92 28.32 13.87
CA LEU A 87 31.79 27.97 13.03
C LEU A 87 31.09 29.22 12.48
N VAL A 88 30.85 30.23 13.32
CA VAL A 88 30.23 31.50 12.89
C VAL A 88 31.13 32.20 11.88
N ASN A 89 32.42 32.36 12.16
CA ASN A 89 33.35 33.04 11.25
C ASN A 89 33.43 32.35 9.88
N SER A 90 33.56 31.02 9.85
CA SER A 90 33.61 30.26 8.59
C SER A 90 32.29 30.30 7.81
N LEU A 91 31.15 30.32 8.51
CA LEU A 91 29.85 30.30 7.84
C LEU A 91 29.37 31.68 7.39
N GLN A 92 29.88 32.77 7.99
CA GLN A 92 29.65 34.12 7.47
C GLN A 92 30.15 34.24 6.02
N GLU A 93 31.39 33.80 5.76
CA GLU A 93 31.97 33.82 4.41
C GLU A 93 31.22 32.87 3.46
N GLU A 94 30.87 31.65 3.91
CA GLU A 94 30.09 30.69 3.12
C GLU A 94 28.71 31.25 2.73
N ILE A 95 28.00 31.91 3.66
CA ILE A 95 26.70 32.54 3.39
C ILE A 95 26.85 33.77 2.49
N ALA A 96 27.93 34.55 2.62
CA ALA A 96 28.18 35.68 1.72
C ALA A 96 28.45 35.23 0.27
N ASN A 97 29.12 34.08 0.10
CA ASN A 97 29.51 33.54 -1.20
C ASN A 97 28.47 32.61 -1.84
N ASN A 98 27.48 32.14 -1.09
CA ASN A 98 26.47 31.20 -1.57
C ASN A 98 25.06 31.62 -1.13
N HIS A 99 24.08 31.47 -2.02
CA HIS A 99 22.68 31.77 -1.68
C HIS A 99 22.06 30.70 -0.78
N TYR A 100 21.60 31.09 0.42
CA TYR A 100 20.80 30.27 1.34
C TYR A 100 19.48 30.96 1.65
N ASP A 101 18.39 30.20 1.77
CA ASP A 101 17.07 30.76 2.06
C ASP A 101 16.76 30.80 3.56
N PHE A 102 17.31 29.86 4.34
CA PHE A 102 17.18 29.83 5.80
C PHE A 102 18.25 28.94 6.46
N ILE A 103 18.45 29.17 7.76
CA ILE A 103 19.32 28.36 8.62
C ILE A 103 18.43 27.36 9.38
N TYR A 104 18.76 26.07 9.30
CA TYR A 104 18.14 25.03 10.12
C TYR A 104 19.16 24.50 11.12
N GLU A 105 19.02 24.84 12.40
CA GLU A 105 19.95 24.43 13.43
C GLU A 105 19.35 23.35 14.32
N ARG A 106 20.10 22.28 14.54
CA ARG A 106 19.79 21.30 15.58
C ARG A 106 20.34 21.80 16.91
N TYR A 107 19.45 22.04 17.88
CA TYR A 107 19.77 22.55 19.21
C TYR A 107 20.97 21.83 19.84
N SER A 108 21.93 22.62 20.31
CA SER A 108 23.17 22.17 20.93
C SER A 108 23.44 22.96 22.22
N LEU A 109 23.97 22.29 23.25
CA LEU A 109 24.10 22.85 24.59
C LEU A 109 25.01 24.08 24.66
N TRP A 110 26.07 24.09 23.86
CA TRP A 110 27.16 25.07 23.91
C TRP A 110 27.34 25.83 22.60
N SER A 111 26.30 25.92 21.77
CA SER A 111 26.37 26.61 20.49
C SER A 111 25.10 27.40 20.23
N ASP A 112 25.28 28.69 19.96
CA ASP A 112 24.27 29.64 19.47
C ASP A 112 24.61 30.12 18.03
N ALA A 113 25.32 29.27 17.26
CA ALA A 113 25.86 29.65 15.96
C ALA A 113 24.78 30.10 14.99
N GLY A 114 23.67 29.37 14.87
CA GLY A 114 22.57 29.76 13.99
C GLY A 114 21.88 31.06 14.43
N ALA A 115 21.81 31.33 15.73
CA ALA A 115 21.28 32.60 16.25
C ALA A 115 22.17 33.78 15.86
N ARG A 116 23.49 33.68 16.07
CA ARG A 116 24.44 34.72 15.68
C ARG A 116 24.43 34.93 14.17
N LEU A 117 24.49 33.85 13.38
CA LEU A 117 24.46 33.92 11.92
C LEU A 117 23.16 34.53 11.41
N SER A 118 22.01 34.20 12.02
CA SER A 118 20.72 34.82 11.68
C SER A 118 20.72 36.33 11.92
N GLN A 119 21.28 36.78 13.05
CA GLN A 119 21.40 38.21 13.36
C GLN A 119 22.37 38.94 12.41
N ILE A 120 23.47 38.30 12.02
CA ILE A 120 24.48 38.89 11.12
C ILE A 120 23.97 38.97 9.68
N THR A 121 23.34 37.91 9.19
CA THR A 121 23.02 37.73 7.75
C THR A 121 21.57 38.10 7.41
N GLY A 122 20.70 38.21 8.41
CA GLY A 122 19.26 38.40 8.23
C GLY A 122 18.51 37.13 7.80
N LEU A 123 19.19 35.99 7.63
CA LEU A 123 18.54 34.73 7.30
C LEU A 123 17.66 34.24 8.45
N PRO A 124 16.43 33.74 8.19
CA PRO A 124 15.58 33.22 9.24
C PRO A 124 16.15 31.93 9.85
N LEU A 125 16.15 31.85 11.19
CA LEU A 125 16.54 30.65 11.93
C LEU A 125 15.33 29.76 12.25
N ILE A 126 15.44 28.48 11.87
CA ILE A 126 14.60 27.39 12.36
C ILE A 126 15.42 26.56 13.32
N LEU A 127 14.97 26.46 14.57
CA LEU A 127 15.65 25.71 15.61
C LEU A 127 14.91 24.39 15.91
N GLU A 128 15.62 23.28 15.80
CA GLU A 128 15.10 21.95 16.14
C GLU A 128 15.55 21.52 17.54
N VAL A 129 14.61 21.50 18.48
CA VAL A 129 14.85 21.13 19.88
C VAL A 129 14.41 19.67 20.09
N ASN A 130 15.39 18.81 20.32
CA ASN A 130 15.18 17.36 20.48
C ASN A 130 15.23 16.87 21.93
N ALA A 131 15.74 17.69 22.85
CA ALA A 131 15.93 17.36 24.26
C ALA A 131 16.11 18.64 25.08
N PRO A 132 15.75 18.65 26.38
CA PRO A 132 16.07 19.74 27.29
C PRO A 132 17.53 19.61 27.74
N LEU A 133 18.48 20.05 26.89
CA LEU A 133 19.91 19.72 27.04
C LEU A 133 20.52 20.21 28.36
N ILE A 134 20.06 21.33 28.91
CA ILE A 134 20.49 21.81 30.24
C ILE A 134 20.04 20.83 31.33
N GLU A 135 18.76 20.44 31.34
CA GLU A 135 18.21 19.49 32.33
C GLU A 135 18.86 18.10 32.20
N GLU A 136 19.06 17.60 30.98
CA GLU A 136 19.78 16.35 30.74
C GLU A 136 21.20 16.41 31.28
N ALA A 137 21.92 17.51 31.03
CA ALA A 137 23.28 17.71 31.49
C ALA A 137 23.36 17.79 33.02
N SER A 138 22.44 18.51 33.67
CA SER A 138 22.37 18.62 35.13
C SER A 138 22.01 17.30 35.82
N ARG A 139 21.17 16.46 35.20
CA ARG A 139 20.64 15.25 35.84
C ARG A 139 21.46 13.99 35.57
N TYR A 140 21.98 13.84 34.36
CA TYR A 140 22.62 12.60 33.91
C TYR A 140 24.10 12.77 33.56
N ARG A 141 24.62 14.00 33.62
CA ARG A 141 26.02 14.33 33.35
C ARG A 141 26.49 15.34 34.38
N TYR A 142 27.61 15.99 34.08
CA TYR A 142 28.13 17.12 34.83
C TYR A 142 28.00 18.40 33.99
N LEU A 143 27.19 19.35 34.44
CA LEU A 143 27.05 20.68 33.82
C LEU A 143 28.05 21.63 34.45
N THR A 144 29.03 22.08 33.67
CA THR A 144 30.17 22.87 34.16
C THR A 144 29.82 24.33 34.44
N ASP A 145 28.89 24.91 33.68
CA ASP A 145 28.49 26.32 33.80
C ASP A 145 27.03 26.50 33.38
N TYR A 146 26.13 26.55 34.37
CA TYR A 146 24.70 26.73 34.14
C TYR A 146 24.38 28.10 33.56
N THR A 147 25.01 29.17 34.04
CA THR A 147 24.72 30.54 33.64
C THR A 147 25.02 30.77 32.17
N THR A 148 26.19 30.30 31.70
CA THR A 148 26.55 30.37 30.29
C THR A 148 25.63 29.50 29.42
N ALA A 149 25.32 28.28 29.86
CA ALA A 149 24.42 27.39 29.12
C ALA A 149 23.00 27.99 28.98
N ALA A 150 22.47 28.57 30.06
CA ALA A 150 21.16 29.23 30.07
C ALA A 150 21.13 30.47 29.16
N ARG A 151 22.21 31.27 29.15
CA ARG A 151 22.34 32.42 28.24
C ARG A 151 22.36 31.98 26.77
N ILE A 152 23.10 30.91 26.44
CA ILE A 152 23.18 30.34 25.09
C ILE A 152 21.84 29.77 24.64
N GLU A 153 21.13 29.05 25.53
CA GLU A 153 19.78 28.55 25.25
C GLU A 153 18.80 29.70 24.99
N ALA A 154 18.79 30.72 25.85
CA ALA A 154 17.93 31.88 25.70
C ALA A 154 18.19 32.61 24.36
N ALA A 155 19.45 32.79 23.97
CA ALA A 155 19.82 33.40 22.70
C ALA A 155 19.27 32.62 21.50
N GLN A 156 19.39 31.29 21.51
CA GLN A 156 18.84 30.42 20.46
C GLN A 156 17.32 30.51 20.39
N PHE A 157 16.65 30.38 21.54
CA PHE A 157 15.19 30.35 21.63
C PHE A 157 14.55 31.68 21.25
N GLN A 158 15.12 32.81 21.68
CA GLN A 158 14.56 34.13 21.37
C GLN A 158 14.77 34.53 19.91
N THR A 159 15.93 34.18 19.33
CA THR A 159 16.28 34.53 17.95
C THR A 159 15.54 33.68 16.93
N ALA A 160 15.24 32.41 17.25
CA ALA A 160 14.54 31.51 16.33
C ALA A 160 13.20 32.11 15.86
N ARG A 161 13.00 32.11 14.53
CA ARG A 161 11.72 32.44 13.90
C ARG A 161 10.70 31.33 14.19
N VAL A 162 11.18 30.09 14.12
CA VAL A 162 10.39 28.86 14.30
C VAL A 162 11.18 27.92 15.18
N ILE A 163 10.53 27.34 16.18
CA ILE A 163 11.10 26.28 17.02
C ILE A 163 10.30 25.00 16.80
N SER A 164 10.95 24.01 16.21
CA SER A 164 10.41 22.66 16.02
C SER A 164 10.80 21.78 17.20
N VAL A 165 9.81 21.21 17.88
CA VAL A 165 10.00 20.30 19.03
C VAL A 165 9.43 18.93 18.73
N VAL A 166 10.09 17.86 19.17
CA VAL A 166 9.63 16.48 18.85
C VAL A 166 8.49 15.96 19.72
N SER A 167 8.11 16.70 20.77
CA SER A 167 7.06 16.29 21.73
C SER A 167 6.38 17.48 22.40
N GLU A 168 5.18 17.25 22.93
CA GLU A 168 4.44 18.26 23.73
C GLU A 168 5.18 18.63 25.01
N GLN A 169 5.93 17.70 25.60
CA GLN A 169 6.76 17.96 26.77
C GLN A 169 7.87 18.97 26.45
N LEU A 170 8.48 18.87 25.27
CA LEU A 170 9.44 19.88 24.81
C LEU A 170 8.78 21.20 24.45
N ARG A 171 7.53 21.18 23.94
CA ARG A 171 6.76 22.41 23.76
C ARG A 171 6.60 23.15 25.08
N ALA A 172 6.19 22.43 26.13
CA ALA A 172 6.05 23.00 27.47
C ALA A 172 7.40 23.51 28.01
N TYR A 173 8.49 22.74 27.83
CA TYR A 173 9.84 23.15 28.20
C TYR A 173 10.24 24.47 27.54
N VAL A 174 10.14 24.57 26.22
CA VAL A 174 10.52 25.78 25.48
C VAL A 174 9.63 26.97 25.86
N THR A 175 8.32 26.75 26.00
CA THR A 175 7.37 27.83 26.40
C THR A 175 7.67 28.34 27.80
N SER A 176 8.09 27.47 28.72
CA SER A 176 8.51 27.85 30.09
C SER A 176 9.76 28.75 30.13
N ARG A 177 10.50 28.86 29.00
CA ARG A 177 11.65 29.76 28.83
C ARG A 177 11.27 31.10 28.18
N ASN A 178 10.03 31.55 28.41
CA ASN A 178 9.50 32.82 27.90
C ASN A 178 9.54 32.94 26.37
N VAL A 179 9.28 31.83 25.67
CA VAL A 179 9.11 31.82 24.21
C VAL A 179 7.63 31.86 23.89
N ALA A 180 7.24 32.71 22.95
CA ALA A 180 5.86 32.81 22.49
C ALA A 180 5.37 31.48 21.88
N ALA A 181 4.19 31.02 22.31
CA ALA A 181 3.69 29.67 22.01
C ALA A 181 3.41 29.43 20.51
N GLU A 182 3.20 30.50 19.75
CA GLU A 182 3.02 30.51 18.30
C GLU A 182 4.30 30.23 17.52
N LYS A 183 5.48 30.46 18.12
CA LYS A 183 6.78 30.08 17.52
C LYS A 183 7.08 28.59 17.66
N VAL A 184 6.42 27.90 18.60
CA VAL A 184 6.77 26.53 18.99
C VAL A 184 5.80 25.53 18.38
N HIS A 185 6.31 24.69 17.48
CA HIS A 185 5.53 23.69 16.75
C HIS A 185 5.98 22.28 17.08
N VAL A 186 5.02 21.41 17.40
CA VAL A 186 5.29 19.99 17.69
C VAL A 186 5.33 19.20 16.39
N LEU A 187 6.49 18.62 16.11
CA LEU A 187 6.77 17.81 14.95
C LEU A 187 7.45 16.50 15.38
N PRO A 188 6.66 15.44 15.69
CA PRO A 188 7.20 14.14 16.05
C PRO A 188 8.12 13.58 14.97
N ASN A 189 8.98 12.65 15.36
CA ASN A 189 9.80 11.93 14.40
C ASN A 189 8.95 11.19 13.37
N GLY A 190 9.48 11.14 12.15
CA GLY A 190 8.82 10.49 11.03
C GLY A 190 9.45 9.15 10.67
N VAL A 191 8.83 8.50 9.70
CA VAL A 191 9.39 7.34 9.00
C VAL A 191 9.63 7.69 7.52
N ASP A 192 10.58 6.99 6.89
CA ASP A 192 10.73 7.00 5.44
C ASP A 192 9.79 5.94 4.83
N PRO A 193 8.71 6.35 4.12
CA PRO A 193 7.71 5.41 3.59
C PRO A 193 8.20 4.57 2.40
N ILE A 194 9.37 4.90 1.84
CA ILE A 194 10.03 4.11 0.80
C ILE A 194 10.74 2.92 1.45
N LEU A 195 11.36 3.14 2.61
CA LEU A 195 12.17 2.15 3.30
C LEU A 195 11.35 1.27 4.25
N PHE A 196 10.43 1.88 5.02
CA PHE A 196 9.59 1.19 5.98
C PHE A 196 8.15 1.16 5.46
N HIS A 197 7.66 -0.03 5.14
CA HIS A 197 6.29 -0.21 4.67
C HIS A 197 5.80 -1.66 4.88
N PRO A 198 4.47 -1.92 4.88
CA PRO A 198 3.90 -3.24 5.17
C PRO A 198 4.23 -4.32 4.13
N ALA A 199 4.81 -3.91 3.00
CA ALA A 199 5.25 -4.80 1.94
C ALA A 199 6.66 -5.39 2.17
N VAL A 200 7.43 -4.95 3.17
CA VAL A 200 8.76 -5.51 3.49
C VAL A 200 8.59 -6.95 3.99
N ARG A 201 9.57 -7.81 3.72
CA ARG A 201 9.52 -9.25 4.04
C ARG A 201 10.74 -9.63 4.89
N GLY A 202 10.51 -10.28 6.02
CA GLY A 202 11.57 -10.78 6.91
C GLY A 202 12.15 -12.15 6.56
N GLY A 203 11.78 -12.74 5.42
CA GLY A 203 12.18 -14.12 5.06
C GLY A 203 13.69 -14.35 5.02
N ARG A 204 14.49 -13.33 4.63
CA ARG A 204 15.96 -13.41 4.68
C ARG A 204 16.48 -13.49 6.12
N ILE A 205 15.87 -12.76 7.04
CA ILE A 205 16.23 -12.77 8.46
C ILE A 205 15.80 -14.10 9.09
N HIS A 206 14.62 -14.63 8.72
CA HIS A 206 14.20 -15.96 9.15
C HIS A 206 15.20 -17.04 8.73
N ALA A 207 15.64 -17.03 7.47
CA ALA A 207 16.64 -17.97 6.98
C ALA A 207 18.01 -17.79 7.66
N ARG A 208 18.46 -16.54 7.84
CA ARG A 208 19.77 -16.22 8.42
C ARG A 208 19.93 -16.70 9.86
N TYR A 209 18.86 -16.62 10.67
CA TYR A 209 18.93 -16.93 12.10
C TYR A 209 18.11 -18.17 12.49
N GLY A 210 17.57 -18.93 11.53
CA GLY A 210 16.82 -20.15 11.81
C GLY A 210 15.48 -19.91 12.52
N LEU A 211 14.79 -18.81 12.21
CA LEU A 211 13.59 -18.38 12.95
C LEU A 211 12.27 -18.99 12.45
N ASN A 212 12.32 -19.94 11.51
CA ASN A 212 11.12 -20.55 10.96
C ASN A 212 10.41 -21.42 12.02
N GLY A 213 9.11 -21.19 12.22
CA GLY A 213 8.31 -21.93 13.22
C GLY A 213 8.33 -21.34 14.63
N HIS A 214 9.13 -20.29 14.86
CA HIS A 214 9.16 -19.53 16.11
C HIS A 214 8.17 -18.36 16.09
N LEU A 215 7.82 -17.89 17.29
CA LEU A 215 7.00 -16.69 17.54
C LEU A 215 7.93 -15.54 17.96
N ILE A 216 8.20 -14.62 17.04
CA ILE A 216 9.29 -13.65 17.17
C ILE A 216 8.81 -12.38 17.87
N VAL A 217 9.27 -12.19 19.10
CA VAL A 217 9.14 -10.92 19.83
C VAL A 217 10.41 -10.11 19.60
N GLY A 218 10.27 -8.89 19.09
CA GLY A 218 11.42 -8.12 18.64
C GLY A 218 11.61 -6.78 19.33
N PHE A 219 12.87 -6.40 19.51
CA PHE A 219 13.29 -5.07 19.96
C PHE A 219 14.42 -4.57 19.06
N VAL A 220 14.32 -3.33 18.62
CA VAL A 220 15.32 -2.66 17.78
C VAL A 220 15.90 -1.46 18.50
N GLY A 221 17.23 -1.35 18.51
CA GLY A 221 17.97 -0.18 18.97
C GLY A 221 18.96 -0.50 20.08
N ARG A 222 19.67 0.53 20.54
CA ARG A 222 20.59 0.42 21.67
C ARG A 222 19.82 0.69 22.98
N PRO A 223 19.62 -0.31 23.86
CA PRO A 223 18.93 -0.08 25.13
C PRO A 223 19.75 0.89 25.99
N ARG A 224 19.03 1.73 26.72
CA ARG A 224 19.53 2.65 27.73
C ARG A 224 18.81 2.31 29.03
N PRO A 225 19.28 2.77 30.20
CA PRO A 225 18.63 2.43 31.47
C PRO A 225 17.12 2.70 31.48
N TRP A 226 16.68 3.78 30.82
CA TRP A 226 15.26 4.14 30.71
C TRP A 226 14.46 3.32 29.69
N HIS A 227 15.09 2.54 28.81
CA HIS A 227 14.39 1.64 27.86
C HIS A 227 13.93 0.33 28.53
N ASP A 228 14.24 0.09 29.80
CA ASP A 228 13.66 -0.99 30.61
C ASP A 228 13.68 -2.39 29.97
N LEU A 229 14.84 -2.79 29.44
CA LEU A 229 15.00 -4.10 28.79
C LEU A 229 14.68 -5.26 29.76
N ASP A 230 14.91 -5.09 31.05
CA ASP A 230 14.68 -6.12 32.08
C ASP A 230 13.20 -6.52 32.19
N THR A 231 12.26 -5.58 32.01
CA THR A 231 10.82 -5.89 31.92
C THR A 231 10.49 -6.74 30.70
N LEU A 232 11.13 -6.50 29.55
CA LEU A 232 10.99 -7.37 28.37
C LEU A 232 11.54 -8.77 28.63
N LEU A 233 12.70 -8.88 29.29
CA LEU A 233 13.30 -10.19 29.61
C LEU A 233 12.41 -10.99 30.56
N ARG A 234 11.86 -10.37 31.62
CA ARG A 234 10.91 -11.04 32.52
C ARG A 234 9.63 -11.47 31.80
N ALA A 235 9.10 -10.64 30.90
CA ALA A 235 7.95 -11.02 30.07
C ALA A 235 8.28 -12.22 29.18
N MET A 236 9.48 -12.27 28.59
CA MET A 236 9.92 -13.42 27.79
C MET A 236 10.05 -14.72 28.59
N VAL A 237 10.44 -14.66 29.88
CA VAL A 237 10.43 -15.84 30.76
C VAL A 237 9.00 -16.39 30.90
N GLN A 238 8.02 -15.52 31.13
CA GLN A 238 6.61 -15.91 31.23
C GLN A 238 6.08 -16.50 29.91
N LEU A 239 6.38 -15.85 28.77
CA LEU A 239 5.97 -16.31 27.44
C LEU A 239 6.55 -17.69 27.11
N LYS A 240 7.84 -17.90 27.38
CA LYS A 240 8.52 -19.18 27.18
C LYS A 240 7.88 -20.31 27.99
N ALA A 241 7.42 -20.02 29.21
CA ALA A 241 6.75 -21.01 30.05
C ALA A 241 5.38 -21.44 29.50
N VAL A 242 4.73 -20.58 28.70
CA VAL A 242 3.44 -20.86 28.05
C VAL A 242 3.63 -21.58 26.71
N ASP A 243 4.58 -21.12 25.89
CA ASP A 243 4.88 -21.72 24.58
C ASP A 243 6.39 -21.61 24.27
N SER A 244 7.02 -22.77 24.07
CA SER A 244 8.46 -22.85 23.80
C SER A 244 8.86 -22.27 22.44
N ARG A 245 7.90 -21.96 21.55
CA ARG A 245 8.15 -21.31 20.26
C ARG A 245 8.52 -19.84 20.38
N PHE A 246 8.21 -19.17 21.49
CA PHE A 246 8.57 -17.76 21.69
C PHE A 246 10.08 -17.56 21.62
N HIS A 247 10.49 -16.61 20.78
CA HIS A 247 11.91 -16.30 20.54
C HIS A 247 12.12 -14.78 20.52
N LEU A 248 13.13 -14.32 21.26
CA LEU A 248 13.46 -12.90 21.37
C LEU A 248 14.49 -12.51 20.31
N LEU A 249 14.15 -11.55 19.45
CA LEU A 249 15.06 -10.96 18.48
C LEU A 249 15.51 -9.57 18.94
N LEU A 250 16.76 -9.45 19.40
CA LEU A 250 17.37 -8.19 19.82
C LEU A 250 18.27 -7.62 18.73
N VAL A 251 17.79 -6.56 18.08
CA VAL A 251 18.43 -5.94 16.93
C VAL A 251 19.18 -4.67 17.35
N GLY A 252 20.50 -4.69 17.22
CA GLY A 252 21.36 -3.56 17.59
C GLY A 252 22.41 -3.92 18.64
N GLN A 253 23.19 -2.92 19.04
CA GLN A 253 24.23 -3.12 20.06
C GLN A 253 23.61 -3.25 21.45
N MET A 254 23.74 -4.42 22.05
CA MET A 254 23.30 -4.72 23.41
C MET A 254 24.39 -4.45 24.47
N PRO A 255 24.03 -4.32 25.76
CA PRO A 255 25.00 -4.20 26.84
C PRO A 255 25.87 -5.48 26.96
N PRO A 256 27.16 -5.36 27.26
CA PRO A 256 28.07 -6.51 27.35
C PRO A 256 27.67 -7.53 28.42
N GLU A 257 26.96 -7.10 29.46
CA GLU A 257 26.45 -7.94 30.56
C GLU A 257 25.21 -8.77 30.18
N LEU A 258 24.55 -8.46 29.05
CA LEU A 258 23.29 -9.11 28.67
C LEU A 258 23.39 -10.63 28.46
N PRO A 259 24.44 -11.21 27.83
CA PRO A 259 24.54 -12.66 27.67
C PRO A 259 24.55 -13.43 28.99
N ALA A 260 25.22 -12.90 30.03
CA ALA A 260 25.21 -13.50 31.37
C ALA A 260 23.79 -13.46 31.97
N ARG A 261 23.12 -12.31 31.83
CA ARG A 261 21.73 -12.16 32.28
C ARG A 261 20.75 -13.09 31.57
N LEU A 262 20.90 -13.30 30.26
CA LEU A 262 20.09 -14.26 29.50
C LEU A 262 20.30 -15.70 30.00
N LYS A 263 21.54 -16.05 30.38
CA LYS A 263 21.85 -17.36 30.95
C LYS A 263 21.20 -17.55 32.31
N GLU A 264 21.26 -16.56 33.19
CA GLU A 264 20.59 -16.58 34.50
C GLU A 264 19.08 -16.79 34.37
N LEU A 265 18.46 -16.15 33.38
CA LEU A 265 17.02 -16.24 33.11
C LEU A 265 16.62 -17.47 32.28
N GLY A 266 17.57 -18.30 31.86
CA GLY A 266 17.32 -19.45 31.01
C GLY A 266 16.79 -19.09 29.61
N LEU A 267 17.15 -17.94 29.06
CA LEU A 267 16.69 -17.42 27.76
C LEU A 267 17.74 -17.48 26.64
N SER A 268 18.95 -17.98 26.92
CA SER A 268 20.07 -17.95 25.97
C SER A 268 19.77 -18.61 24.63
N GLU A 269 19.09 -19.75 24.62
CA GLU A 269 18.75 -20.48 23.39
C GLU A 269 17.56 -19.86 22.64
N GLN A 270 16.72 -19.10 23.34
CA GLN A 270 15.51 -18.45 22.81
C GLN A 270 15.74 -16.96 22.53
N THR A 271 17.00 -16.55 22.36
CA THR A 271 17.36 -15.16 22.08
C THR A 271 18.40 -15.07 20.96
N THR A 272 18.10 -14.27 19.94
CA THR A 272 19.07 -13.90 18.91
C THR A 272 19.56 -12.47 19.14
N LEU A 273 20.87 -12.33 19.32
CA LEU A 273 21.56 -11.04 19.36
C LEU A 273 22.17 -10.75 17.98
N THR A 274 21.71 -9.73 17.28
CA THR A 274 22.17 -9.48 15.90
C THR A 274 23.47 -8.65 15.84
N GLY A 275 23.77 -7.90 16.89
CA GLY A 275 24.74 -6.80 16.84
C GLY A 275 24.21 -5.57 16.10
N PRO A 276 25.03 -4.54 15.87
CA PRO A 276 24.64 -3.34 15.13
C PRO A 276 24.29 -3.69 13.66
N VAL A 277 23.18 -3.14 13.17
CA VAL A 277 22.68 -3.35 11.81
C VAL A 277 22.52 -1.99 11.11
N PRO A 278 22.92 -1.84 9.82
CA PRO A 278 22.67 -0.63 9.05
C PRO A 278 21.17 -0.29 9.02
N HIS A 279 20.85 1.01 9.13
CA HIS A 279 19.45 1.46 9.25
C HIS A 279 18.57 1.05 8.05
N GLU A 280 19.16 0.95 6.86
CA GLU A 280 18.49 0.51 5.64
C GLU A 280 18.12 -0.99 5.61
N GLU A 281 18.75 -1.81 6.46
CA GLU A 281 18.42 -3.23 6.60
C GLU A 281 17.38 -3.49 7.70
N ILE A 282 17.22 -2.56 8.65
CA ILE A 282 16.29 -2.67 9.77
C ILE A 282 14.85 -3.04 9.36
N PRO A 283 14.26 -2.55 8.25
CA PRO A 283 12.91 -2.94 7.87
C PRO A 283 12.70 -4.45 7.74
N GLU A 284 13.70 -5.21 7.29
CA GLU A 284 13.60 -6.67 7.16
C GLU A 284 13.66 -7.38 8.50
N TYR A 285 14.46 -6.86 9.43
CA TYR A 285 14.49 -7.34 10.80
C TYR A 285 13.15 -7.07 11.51
N ILE A 286 12.56 -5.90 11.30
CA ILE A 286 11.23 -5.58 11.82
C ILE A 286 10.20 -6.54 11.19
N ALA A 287 10.20 -6.69 9.87
CA ALA A 287 9.26 -7.56 9.16
C ALA A 287 9.42 -9.07 9.46
N ALA A 288 10.47 -9.46 10.19
CA ALA A 288 10.67 -10.81 10.70
C ALA A 288 10.00 -11.04 12.07
N MET A 289 9.53 -9.98 12.72
CA MET A 289 8.88 -10.02 14.03
C MET A 289 7.38 -10.30 13.88
N ASP A 290 6.84 -11.10 14.80
CA ASP A 290 5.40 -11.26 14.98
C ASP A 290 4.83 -10.15 15.86
N VAL A 291 5.60 -9.72 16.88
CA VAL A 291 5.27 -8.58 17.74
C VAL A 291 6.53 -7.76 18.00
N ALA A 292 6.46 -6.45 17.74
CA ALA A 292 7.54 -5.52 18.08
C ALA A 292 7.24 -4.80 19.41
N VAL A 293 8.23 -4.73 20.29
CA VAL A 293 8.06 -4.16 21.64
C VAL A 293 8.86 -2.88 21.80
N SER A 294 8.20 -1.84 22.31
CA SER A 294 8.83 -0.58 22.71
C SER A 294 8.71 -0.36 24.22
N THR A 295 9.71 -0.82 24.96
CA THR A 295 9.78 -0.73 26.43
C THR A 295 10.36 0.60 26.92
N HIS A 296 9.80 1.12 28.02
CA HIS A 296 10.29 2.29 28.73
C HIS A 296 9.93 2.22 30.22
N ARG A 297 10.76 2.83 31.07
CA ARG A 297 10.44 3.07 32.49
C ARG A 297 9.39 4.17 32.63
N ALA A 298 8.66 4.17 33.74
CA ALA A 298 7.80 5.29 34.13
C ALA A 298 8.64 6.58 34.21
N MET A 299 8.17 7.64 33.56
CA MET A 299 8.88 8.92 33.49
C MET A 299 7.89 10.07 33.42
N VAL A 300 7.98 11.00 34.39
CA VAL A 300 7.09 12.16 34.49
C VAL A 300 7.29 13.14 33.32
N ASN A 301 8.53 13.30 32.84
CA ASN A 301 8.89 14.19 31.73
C ASN A 301 9.41 13.40 30.51
N PHE A 302 8.57 12.57 29.91
CA PHE A 302 8.94 11.84 28.69
C PHE A 302 8.99 12.80 27.48
N TYR A 303 10.17 13.35 27.18
CA TYR A 303 10.37 14.31 26.09
C TYR A 303 10.72 13.66 24.74
N PHE A 304 10.98 12.35 24.71
CA PHE A 304 11.48 11.67 23.53
C PHE A 304 10.42 11.49 22.44
N SER A 305 10.91 11.33 21.20
CA SER A 305 10.13 10.80 20.09
C SER A 305 10.76 9.50 19.55
N PRO A 306 10.32 8.31 20.00
CA PRO A 306 11.00 7.06 19.67
C PRO A 306 10.84 6.67 18.19
N LEU A 307 11.92 6.81 17.39
CA LEU A 307 11.93 6.43 15.97
C LEU A 307 11.40 5.01 15.73
N LYS A 308 11.86 4.06 16.55
CA LYS A 308 11.51 2.64 16.45
C LYS A 308 10.00 2.40 16.44
N LEU A 309 9.23 3.22 17.18
CA LEU A 309 7.79 3.07 17.29
C LEU A 309 7.12 3.28 15.92
N PHE A 310 7.49 4.38 15.26
CA PHE A 310 7.00 4.70 13.91
C PHE A 310 7.49 3.67 12.89
N GLU A 311 8.73 3.20 12.99
CA GLU A 311 9.29 2.18 12.11
C GLU A 311 8.54 0.84 12.21
N TYR A 312 8.21 0.39 13.42
CA TYR A 312 7.43 -0.83 13.64
C TYR A 312 6.04 -0.73 13.03
N MET A 313 5.34 0.36 13.35
CA MET A 313 4.00 0.63 12.84
C MET A 313 4.02 0.72 11.30
N ALA A 314 4.98 1.43 10.71
CA ALA A 314 5.10 1.59 9.25
C ALA A 314 5.36 0.26 8.53
N CYS A 315 6.17 -0.63 9.10
CA CYS A 315 6.37 -1.98 8.58
C CYS A 315 5.15 -2.89 8.74
N GLY A 316 4.08 -2.43 9.37
CA GLY A 316 2.85 -3.19 9.56
C GLY A 316 3.08 -4.42 10.44
N VAL A 317 3.90 -4.25 11.48
CA VAL A 317 4.11 -5.23 12.56
C VAL A 317 3.30 -4.80 13.79
N PRO A 318 2.57 -5.70 14.44
CA PRO A 318 1.86 -5.41 15.69
C PRO A 318 2.81 -4.85 16.75
N VAL A 319 2.39 -3.80 17.45
CA VAL A 319 3.22 -3.12 18.46
C VAL A 319 2.61 -3.24 19.85
N VAL A 320 3.45 -3.57 20.83
CA VAL A 320 3.16 -3.39 22.25
C VAL A 320 4.16 -2.37 22.83
N ALA A 321 3.67 -1.29 23.44
CA ALA A 321 4.53 -0.24 23.98
C ALA A 321 4.14 0.15 25.41
N ALA A 322 5.13 0.66 26.15
CA ALA A 322 4.88 1.19 27.48
C ALA A 322 3.96 2.43 27.40
N ASP A 323 3.00 2.52 28.31
CA ASP A 323 2.06 3.64 28.44
C ASP A 323 2.73 4.85 29.08
N VAL A 324 3.60 5.51 28.31
CA VAL A 324 4.29 6.74 28.70
C VAL A 324 4.38 7.71 27.54
N GLY A 325 4.26 9.00 27.83
CA GLY A 325 4.68 10.07 26.94
C GLY A 325 4.13 10.00 25.53
N GLN A 326 5.02 9.98 24.53
CA GLN A 326 4.65 9.96 23.13
C GLN A 326 4.03 8.61 22.68
N PRO A 327 4.54 7.42 23.08
CA PRO A 327 3.85 6.15 22.84
C PRO A 327 2.35 6.18 23.13
N SER A 328 1.91 6.72 24.27
CA SER A 328 0.49 6.84 24.64
C SER A 328 -0.34 7.74 23.71
N ARG A 329 0.30 8.70 23.04
CA ARG A 329 -0.36 9.60 22.07
C ARG A 329 -0.42 9.02 20.67
N VAL A 330 0.57 8.21 20.30
CA VAL A 330 0.68 7.62 18.96
C VAL A 330 -0.11 6.32 18.86
N ILE A 331 -0.12 5.51 19.92
CA ILE A 331 -0.87 4.25 19.97
C ILE A 331 -2.28 4.50 20.52
N GLN A 332 -3.28 4.19 19.71
CA GLN A 332 -4.65 4.01 20.16
C GLN A 332 -4.79 2.57 20.66
N ASN A 333 -4.88 2.40 21.98
CA ASN A 333 -4.88 1.08 22.63
C ASN A 333 -6.00 0.17 22.07
N GLY A 334 -5.64 -1.03 21.61
CA GLY A 334 -6.55 -2.00 20.98
C GLY A 334 -6.90 -1.72 19.52
N ILE A 335 -6.46 -0.59 18.97
CA ILE A 335 -6.76 -0.16 17.59
C ILE A 335 -5.47 -0.15 16.76
N THR A 336 -4.44 0.58 17.17
CA THR A 336 -3.18 0.72 16.42
C THR A 336 -1.97 0.11 17.13
N GLY A 337 -2.20 -0.56 18.25
CA GLY A 337 -1.23 -1.26 19.07
C GLY A 337 -1.82 -1.52 20.45
N TYR A 338 -1.04 -2.11 21.34
CA TYR A 338 -1.40 -2.21 22.75
C TYR A 338 -0.44 -1.41 23.62
N LEU A 339 -1.01 -0.82 24.67
CA LEU A 339 -0.27 -0.18 25.74
C LEU A 339 -0.22 -1.10 26.96
N TYR A 340 0.90 -1.05 27.69
CA TYR A 340 1.05 -1.72 28.98
C TYR A 340 1.60 -0.74 30.03
N PRO A 341 1.21 -0.86 31.32
CA PRO A 341 1.79 -0.02 32.37
C PRO A 341 3.31 -0.24 32.49
N PRO A 342 4.14 0.82 32.52
CA PRO A 342 5.59 0.68 32.63
C PRO A 342 6.03 -0.21 33.80
N GLY A 343 7.03 -1.05 33.56
CA GLY A 343 7.53 -2.01 34.57
C GLY A 343 6.67 -3.26 34.80
N ASN A 344 5.47 -3.34 34.20
CA ASN A 344 4.57 -4.48 34.38
C ASN A 344 4.79 -5.55 33.29
N ASP A 345 5.70 -6.49 33.56
CA ASP A 345 6.04 -7.57 32.64
C ASP A 345 4.90 -8.58 32.41
N ARG A 346 4.01 -8.77 33.41
CA ARG A 346 2.82 -9.64 33.26
C ARG A 346 1.87 -9.10 32.19
N VAL A 347 1.50 -7.82 32.27
CA VAL A 347 0.61 -7.21 31.26
C VAL A 347 1.29 -7.15 29.90
N LEU A 348 2.62 -6.92 29.85
CA LEU A 348 3.36 -7.00 28.59
C LEU A 348 3.24 -8.39 27.95
N ALA A 349 3.46 -9.47 28.72
CA ALA A 349 3.30 -10.84 28.23
C ALA A 349 1.87 -11.14 27.78
N GLU A 350 0.86 -10.74 28.56
CA GLU A 350 -0.57 -10.90 28.19
C GLU A 350 -0.91 -10.23 26.86
N ARG A 351 -0.41 -9.01 26.61
CA ARG A 351 -0.63 -8.30 25.34
C ARG A 351 0.07 -8.97 24.16
N ILE A 352 1.26 -9.54 24.38
CA ILE A 352 1.98 -10.29 23.36
C ILE A 352 1.21 -11.58 23.00
N CYS A 353 0.80 -12.38 23.98
CA CYS A 353 0.00 -13.59 23.74
C CYS A 353 -1.28 -13.28 22.95
N MET A 354 -2.04 -12.26 23.36
CA MET A 354 -3.27 -11.87 22.68
C MET A 354 -3.07 -11.55 21.18
N LEU A 355 -1.94 -10.94 20.81
CA LEU A 355 -1.61 -10.66 19.41
C LEU A 355 -1.24 -11.95 18.66
N VAL A 356 -0.48 -12.84 19.30
CA VAL A 356 -0.06 -14.12 18.71
C VAL A 356 -1.24 -15.09 18.55
N ASP A 357 -2.09 -15.21 19.56
CA ASP A 357 -3.24 -16.11 19.60
C ASP A 357 -4.36 -15.68 18.65
N ASN A 358 -4.39 -14.39 18.26
CA ASN A 358 -5.31 -13.87 17.27
C ASN A 358 -4.59 -13.19 16.09
N PRO A 359 -4.02 -13.97 15.15
CA PRO A 359 -3.26 -13.42 14.02
C PRO A 359 -4.09 -12.52 13.10
N ALA A 360 -5.41 -12.74 13.02
CA ALA A 360 -6.29 -11.89 12.22
C ALA A 360 -6.40 -10.49 12.81
N HIS A 361 -6.64 -10.40 14.13
CA HIS A 361 -6.69 -9.15 14.87
C HIS A 361 -5.34 -8.43 14.88
N ALA A 362 -4.24 -9.14 15.13
CA ALA A 362 -2.91 -8.56 15.11
C ALA A 362 -2.58 -7.91 13.75
N ARG A 363 -2.91 -8.59 12.64
CA ARG A 363 -2.77 -8.03 11.29
C ARG A 363 -3.63 -6.78 11.09
N GLN A 364 -4.87 -6.78 11.60
CA GLN A 364 -5.76 -5.62 11.54
C GLN A 364 -5.16 -4.40 12.23
N ILE A 365 -4.75 -4.57 13.49
CA ILE A 365 -4.12 -3.52 14.29
C ILE A 365 -2.88 -2.97 13.58
N ALA A 366 -2.01 -3.85 13.11
CA ALA A 366 -0.76 -3.47 12.48
C ALA A 366 -0.95 -2.66 11.19
N TRP A 367 -2.01 -2.93 10.42
CA TRP A 367 -2.34 -2.12 9.24
C TRP A 367 -2.95 -0.77 9.59
N GLN A 368 -3.81 -0.71 10.60
CA GLN A 368 -4.34 0.57 11.08
C GLN A 368 -3.20 1.47 11.55
N ALA A 369 -2.25 0.90 12.29
CA ALA A 369 -1.00 1.53 12.69
C ALA A 369 -0.18 2.02 11.47
N ALA A 370 0.09 1.13 10.51
CA ALA A 370 0.82 1.48 9.30
C ALA A 370 0.15 2.58 8.49
N SER A 371 -1.18 2.50 8.32
CA SER A 371 -1.94 3.51 7.60
C SER A 371 -1.79 4.87 8.28
N ILE A 372 -2.00 4.97 9.58
CA ILE A 372 -1.86 6.24 10.32
C ILE A 372 -0.44 6.78 10.20
N VAL A 373 0.57 5.95 10.46
CA VAL A 373 1.98 6.39 10.42
C VAL A 373 2.41 6.84 9.04
N LEU A 374 2.08 6.08 7.99
CA LEU A 374 2.49 6.40 6.63
C LEU A 374 1.76 7.62 6.02
N HIS A 375 0.63 8.02 6.61
CA HIS A 375 -0.08 9.24 6.21
C HIS A 375 0.28 10.45 7.08
N GLN A 376 0.55 10.25 8.37
CA GLN A 376 0.66 11.34 9.35
C GLN A 376 2.07 11.58 9.89
N TYR A 377 2.91 10.55 9.92
CA TYR A 377 4.21 10.58 10.61
C TYR A 377 5.34 10.20 9.65
N THR A 378 5.50 10.97 8.57
CA THR A 378 6.58 10.79 7.58
C THR A 378 7.51 11.99 7.53
N TRP A 379 8.79 11.74 7.23
CA TRP A 379 9.77 12.82 7.06
C TRP A 379 9.37 13.80 5.94
N ASP A 380 8.76 13.32 4.86
CA ASP A 380 8.26 14.15 3.76
C ASP A 380 7.12 15.08 4.21
N ARG A 381 6.30 14.65 5.18
CA ARG A 381 5.28 15.53 5.80
C ARG A 381 5.92 16.54 6.74
N ASN A 382 6.92 16.12 7.51
CA ASN A 382 7.68 17.02 8.39
C ASN A 382 8.34 18.16 7.59
N VAL A 383 9.00 17.82 6.48
CA VAL A 383 9.59 18.81 5.57
C VAL A 383 8.54 19.76 5.00
N ARG A 384 7.39 19.26 4.54
CA ARG A 384 6.29 20.13 4.07
C ARG A 384 5.84 21.13 5.13
N ARG A 385 5.68 20.70 6.39
CA ARG A 385 5.34 21.59 7.50
C ARG A 385 6.42 22.65 7.76
N ILE A 386 7.68 22.24 7.76
CA ILE A 386 8.80 23.17 7.93
C ILE A 386 8.79 24.25 6.83
N LEU A 387 8.55 23.85 5.58
CA LEU A 387 8.49 24.79 4.44
C LEU A 387 7.26 25.71 4.50
N GLU A 388 6.13 25.24 5.02
CA GLU A 388 4.94 26.09 5.26
C GLU A 388 5.28 27.23 6.24
N TRP A 389 6.08 26.96 7.27
CA TRP A 389 6.50 27.95 8.26
C TRP A 389 7.53 28.95 7.72
N THR A 390 8.27 28.60 6.66
CA THR A 390 9.24 29.49 6.01
C THR A 390 8.63 30.36 4.91
N THR A 391 7.54 29.92 4.27
CA THR A 391 6.98 30.57 3.07
C THR A 391 5.81 31.52 3.31
N ALA A 392 5.15 31.50 4.48
CA ALA A 392 3.94 32.30 4.69
C ALA A 392 4.23 33.65 5.39
N VAL A 393 4.31 34.72 4.59
CA VAL A 393 3.30 35.78 4.67
C VAL A 393 2.20 35.41 3.67
N SER A 394 0.95 35.37 4.16
CA SER A 394 -0.32 35.27 3.43
C SER A 394 -0.97 33.89 3.22
N SER A 395 -2.11 33.76 3.90
CA SER A 395 -3.33 33.03 3.57
C SER A 395 -3.38 31.49 3.71
N THR A 396 -4.26 31.10 4.63
CA THR A 396 -5.16 29.92 4.67
C THR A 396 -4.60 28.56 4.22
N PRO A 397 -4.57 27.54 5.10
CA PRO A 397 -4.17 26.20 4.69
C PRO A 397 -5.15 25.68 3.62
N PRO A 398 -4.69 25.04 2.54
CA PRO A 398 -5.58 24.31 1.66
C PRO A 398 -6.16 23.15 2.48
N SER A 399 -7.40 23.33 2.96
CA SER A 399 -8.29 22.25 3.36
C SER A 399 -8.64 21.46 2.10
N ARG A 400 -7.69 20.67 1.59
CA ARG A 400 -8.03 19.61 0.65
C ARG A 400 -8.50 18.42 1.47
N PRO A 401 -9.74 17.93 1.25
CA PRO A 401 -10.12 16.65 1.81
C PRO A 401 -9.10 15.61 1.33
N MET A 402 -8.62 14.82 2.29
CA MET A 402 -7.79 13.65 2.06
C MET A 402 -8.44 12.81 0.95
N PRO A 403 -7.69 12.30 -0.04
CA PRO A 403 -8.22 11.22 -0.87
C PRO A 403 -8.65 10.11 0.09
N ASN A 404 -9.92 9.71 0.02
CA ASN A 404 -10.48 8.68 0.88
C ASN A 404 -9.50 7.51 0.99
N THR A 405 -9.03 7.21 2.20
CA THR A 405 -8.16 6.06 2.44
C THR A 405 -8.89 4.82 1.96
N ILE A 406 -8.43 4.25 0.85
CA ILE A 406 -8.93 2.99 0.34
C ILE A 406 -8.57 1.91 1.38
N GLN A 407 -9.53 1.57 2.26
CA GLN A 407 -9.41 0.45 3.19
C GLN A 407 -9.64 -0.85 2.41
N LEU A 408 -8.57 -1.46 1.89
CA LEU A 408 -8.61 -2.81 1.34
C LEU A 408 -8.09 -3.82 2.37
N PRO A 409 -8.71 -5.01 2.49
CA PRO A 409 -8.40 -5.95 3.56
C PRO A 409 -6.99 -6.54 3.47
N ILE A 410 -6.41 -6.70 4.65
CA ILE A 410 -5.00 -7.02 4.93
C ILE A 410 -4.66 -8.49 4.66
N LEU A 411 -5.68 -9.33 4.45
CA LEU A 411 -5.56 -10.77 4.22
C LEU A 411 -5.07 -11.12 2.80
N ASP A 412 -4.89 -10.13 1.92
CA ASP A 412 -4.50 -10.37 0.53
C ASP A 412 -3.00 -10.63 0.37
N GLN A 413 -2.56 -11.83 0.76
CA GLN A 413 -1.14 -12.23 0.66
C GLN A 413 -0.57 -12.03 -0.75
N LYS A 414 -1.39 -12.22 -1.79
CA LYS A 414 -0.96 -12.20 -3.20
C LYS A 414 -0.96 -10.80 -3.82
N LEU A 415 -1.81 -9.88 -3.36
CA LEU A 415 -1.92 -8.52 -3.89
C LEU A 415 -1.38 -7.43 -2.97
N ARG A 416 -1.10 -7.69 -1.68
CA ARG A 416 -0.74 -6.68 -0.65
C ARG A 416 0.24 -5.62 -1.14
N GLN A 417 1.39 -6.02 -1.69
CA GLN A 417 2.43 -5.08 -2.15
C GLN A 417 1.95 -4.20 -3.31
N ARG A 418 1.15 -4.78 -4.21
CA ARG A 418 0.67 -4.13 -5.42
C ARG A 418 -0.47 -3.17 -5.10
N LEU A 419 -1.39 -3.60 -4.24
CA LEU A 419 -2.45 -2.76 -3.70
C LEU A 419 -1.85 -1.55 -2.98
N TYR A 420 -0.89 -1.76 -2.08
CA TYR A 420 -0.22 -0.68 -1.35
C TYR A 420 0.34 0.41 -2.30
N ARG A 421 1.03 0.01 -3.37
CA ARG A 421 1.54 0.94 -4.38
C ARG A 421 0.43 1.59 -5.20
N ALA A 422 -0.56 0.81 -5.61
CA ALA A 422 -1.61 1.25 -6.54
C ALA A 422 -2.65 2.17 -5.89
N THR A 423 -2.90 2.05 -4.59
CA THR A 423 -3.86 2.89 -3.86
C THR A 423 -3.22 4.14 -3.23
N ARG A 424 -1.93 4.37 -3.47
CA ARG A 424 -1.18 5.53 -2.97
C ARG A 424 -0.76 6.42 -4.13
N ALA A 425 -1.29 7.65 -4.15
CA ALA A 425 -1.04 8.60 -5.24
C ALA A 425 0.46 8.88 -5.43
N ASP A 426 1.21 9.05 -4.33
CA ASP A 426 2.64 9.32 -4.33
C ASP A 426 3.49 8.17 -4.92
N LEU A 427 3.04 6.92 -4.76
CA LEU A 427 3.73 5.75 -5.30
C LEU A 427 3.28 5.40 -6.72
N ALA A 428 2.00 5.62 -7.03
CA ALA A 428 1.43 5.29 -8.34
C ALA A 428 1.76 6.33 -9.42
N LEU A 429 1.79 7.61 -9.05
CA LEU A 429 2.04 8.74 -9.95
C LEU A 429 3.30 8.55 -10.82
N PRO A 430 4.51 8.29 -10.28
CA PRO A 430 5.71 8.15 -11.10
C PRO A 430 5.66 6.94 -12.04
N LEU A 431 5.00 5.85 -11.60
CA LEU A 431 4.88 4.61 -12.39
C LEU A 431 3.90 4.78 -13.56
N LEU A 432 2.80 5.50 -13.35
CA LEU A 432 1.84 5.84 -14.39
C LEU A 432 2.41 6.88 -15.36
N ALA A 433 3.02 7.96 -14.85
CA ALA A 433 3.63 9.01 -15.67
C ALA A 433 4.65 8.44 -16.66
N ARG A 434 5.47 7.47 -16.22
CA ARG A 434 6.49 6.85 -17.08
C ARG A 434 5.92 6.02 -18.24
N ARG A 435 4.70 5.49 -18.11
CA ARG A 435 4.18 4.43 -19.00
C ARG A 435 2.87 4.76 -19.70
N LEU A 436 2.16 5.81 -19.34
CA LEU A 436 0.97 6.24 -20.07
C LEU A 436 1.34 7.12 -21.28
N PRO A 437 0.85 6.80 -22.50
CA PRO A 437 1.23 7.50 -23.74
C PRO A 437 1.13 9.02 -23.68
N ALA A 438 0.06 9.55 -23.10
CA ALA A 438 -0.15 10.99 -22.93
C ALA A 438 0.97 11.68 -22.12
N PHE A 439 1.60 10.95 -21.19
CA PHE A 439 2.52 11.47 -20.19
C PHE A 439 3.98 11.00 -20.34
N TRP A 440 4.30 10.28 -21.43
CA TRP A 440 5.65 9.81 -21.71
C TRP A 440 6.67 10.96 -21.79
N LYS A 441 7.97 10.62 -21.72
CA LYS A 441 9.06 11.63 -21.80
C LYS A 441 9.00 12.50 -23.08
N LYS A 442 8.46 11.94 -24.17
CA LYS A 442 8.17 12.64 -25.44
C LYS A 442 6.66 12.82 -25.70
N GLY A 443 5.82 12.57 -24.69
CA GLY A 443 4.37 12.70 -24.78
C GLY A 443 3.94 14.18 -24.87
N PRO A 444 2.70 14.43 -25.32
CA PRO A 444 2.17 15.79 -25.45
C PRO A 444 1.94 16.48 -24.09
N GLU A 445 1.82 15.72 -23.00
CA GLU A 445 1.51 16.20 -21.66
C GLU A 445 2.50 15.69 -20.60
N LYS A 446 2.51 16.35 -19.43
CA LYS A 446 3.20 15.87 -18.23
C LYS A 446 2.17 15.61 -17.14
N LEU A 447 2.27 14.46 -16.48
CA LEU A 447 1.38 14.10 -15.37
C LEU A 447 1.83 14.78 -14.08
N ASP A 448 0.96 15.59 -13.47
CA ASP A 448 1.27 16.36 -12.26
C ASP A 448 0.80 15.69 -10.99
N ALA A 449 -0.40 15.12 -11.04
CA ALA A 449 -1.05 14.59 -9.86
C ALA A 449 -2.06 13.50 -10.21
N ILE A 450 -2.24 12.58 -9.26
CA ILE A 450 -3.42 11.74 -9.15
C ILE A 450 -4.34 12.46 -8.18
N THR A 451 -5.48 12.93 -8.67
CA THR A 451 -6.44 13.72 -7.89
C THR A 451 -7.39 12.83 -7.07
N ASN A 452 -7.69 11.63 -7.57
CA ASN A 452 -8.55 10.67 -6.91
C ASN A 452 -8.19 9.23 -7.34
N ILE A 453 -8.39 8.28 -6.42
CA ILE A 453 -8.31 6.85 -6.69
C ILE A 453 -9.56 6.23 -6.09
N GLN A 454 -10.32 5.48 -6.90
CA GLN A 454 -11.53 4.78 -6.45
C GLN A 454 -11.41 3.29 -6.71
N VAL A 455 -11.76 2.45 -5.73
CA VAL A 455 -11.92 1.01 -5.95
C VAL A 455 -13.25 0.76 -6.64
N LEU A 456 -13.20 0.24 -7.86
CA LEU A 456 -14.39 -0.18 -8.60
C LEU A 456 -14.80 -1.62 -8.26
N LYS A 457 -13.83 -2.52 -8.10
CA LYS A 457 -14.08 -3.94 -7.84
C LYS A 457 -12.91 -4.57 -7.12
N TYR A 458 -13.17 -5.32 -6.05
CA TYR A 458 -12.13 -6.03 -5.33
C TYR A 458 -12.54 -7.49 -5.11
N LYS A 459 -11.67 -8.44 -5.51
CA LYS A 459 -11.80 -9.87 -5.26
C LYS A 459 -10.55 -10.34 -4.50
N PRO A 460 -10.66 -10.65 -3.19
CA PRO A 460 -9.52 -11.02 -2.36
C PRO A 460 -8.63 -12.11 -2.99
N ASN A 461 -7.31 -11.94 -2.87
CA ASN A 461 -6.26 -12.84 -3.37
C ASN A 461 -6.28 -13.09 -4.90
N ARG A 462 -7.08 -12.31 -5.65
CA ARG A 462 -7.35 -12.58 -7.06
C ARG A 462 -7.12 -11.36 -7.96
N ARG A 463 -7.92 -10.31 -7.80
CA ARG A 463 -7.82 -9.07 -8.61
C ARG A 463 -8.42 -7.85 -7.91
N CYS A 464 -7.95 -6.66 -8.29
CA CYS A 464 -8.52 -5.38 -7.90
C CYS A 464 -8.64 -4.46 -9.12
N VAL A 465 -9.72 -3.70 -9.23
CA VAL A 465 -9.96 -2.74 -10.31
C VAL A 465 -10.09 -1.37 -9.69
N LEU A 466 -9.23 -0.45 -10.13
CA LEU A 466 -9.13 0.92 -9.66
C LEU A 466 -9.47 1.90 -10.78
N LEU A 467 -10.15 2.99 -10.46
CA LEU A 467 -10.30 4.16 -11.30
C LEU A 467 -9.35 5.24 -10.80
N TYR A 468 -8.54 5.78 -11.70
CA TYR A 468 -7.65 6.90 -11.44
C TYR A 468 -8.17 8.15 -12.14
N GLU A 469 -8.23 9.25 -11.40
CA GLU A 469 -8.48 10.59 -11.96
C GLU A 469 -7.16 11.36 -11.97
N LEU A 470 -6.66 11.60 -13.17
CA LEU A 470 -5.33 12.12 -13.45
C LEU A 470 -5.43 13.59 -13.85
N ARG A 471 -4.47 14.39 -13.40
CA ARG A 471 -4.31 15.79 -13.81
C ARG A 471 -2.92 16.00 -14.42
N GLY A 472 -2.88 16.57 -15.62
CA GLY A 472 -1.63 16.94 -16.30
C GLY A 472 -1.66 18.36 -16.83
N HIS A 473 -0.59 18.74 -17.52
CA HIS A 473 -0.50 19.98 -18.29
C HIS A 473 0.29 19.75 -19.58
N THR A 474 0.05 20.59 -20.58
CA THR A 474 0.84 20.60 -21.82
C THR A 474 1.96 21.63 -21.69
N LYS A 475 3.04 21.48 -22.48
CA LYS A 475 4.09 22.51 -22.56
C LYS A 475 3.64 23.81 -23.26
N LYS A 476 2.51 23.78 -23.99
CA LYS A 476 2.00 24.91 -24.79
C LYS A 476 0.86 25.69 -24.13
N HIS A 477 0.12 25.09 -23.19
CA HIS A 477 -1.02 25.73 -22.51
C HIS A 477 -0.92 25.56 -20.99
N LEU A 478 -1.15 26.66 -20.27
CA LEU A 478 -1.11 26.73 -18.80
C LEU A 478 -2.33 26.07 -18.11
N LEU A 479 -3.38 25.71 -18.86
CA LEU A 479 -4.59 25.10 -18.29
C LEU A 479 -4.39 23.60 -18.03
N PRO A 480 -4.79 23.08 -16.85
CA PRO A 480 -4.63 21.68 -16.51
C PRO A 480 -5.61 20.78 -17.27
N THR A 481 -5.11 19.70 -17.85
CA THR A 481 -5.89 18.63 -18.49
C THR A 481 -6.32 17.59 -17.44
N ARG A 482 -7.47 16.95 -17.68
CA ARG A 482 -8.00 15.88 -16.80
C ARG A 482 -8.23 14.62 -17.60
N HIS A 483 -7.79 13.49 -17.06
CA HIS A 483 -7.91 12.18 -17.70
C HIS A 483 -8.43 11.15 -16.71
N ARG A 484 -9.19 10.16 -17.19
CA ARG A 484 -9.66 9.03 -16.38
C ARG A 484 -9.15 7.73 -16.97
N VAL A 485 -8.50 6.90 -16.14
CA VAL A 485 -7.99 5.59 -16.55
C VAL A 485 -8.37 4.50 -15.56
N VAL A 486 -8.56 3.28 -16.03
CA VAL A 486 -8.88 2.12 -15.22
C VAL A 486 -7.65 1.22 -15.10
N GLY A 487 -7.21 0.96 -13.87
CA GLY A 487 -6.14 0.02 -13.54
C GLY A 487 -6.68 -1.31 -13.04
N LYS A 488 -6.42 -2.40 -13.76
CA LYS A 488 -6.78 -3.78 -13.39
C LYS A 488 -5.56 -4.50 -12.84
N LEU A 489 -5.50 -4.68 -11.52
CA LEU A 489 -4.47 -5.42 -10.80
C LEU A 489 -4.78 -6.90 -10.74
N PHE A 490 -3.76 -7.73 -10.96
CA PHE A 490 -3.87 -9.18 -10.92
C PHE A 490 -2.88 -9.84 -9.96
N ARG A 491 -3.24 -11.04 -9.49
CA ARG A 491 -2.34 -11.86 -8.65
C ARG A 491 -1.14 -12.41 -9.43
N ASP A 492 -1.28 -12.58 -10.74
CA ASP A 492 -0.30 -13.15 -11.67
C ASP A 492 -0.08 -12.19 -12.88
N GLU A 493 0.74 -12.60 -13.83
CA GLU A 493 1.12 -11.77 -15.01
C GLU A 493 0.03 -11.72 -16.10
N ARG A 494 -1.20 -12.19 -15.85
CA ARG A 494 -2.25 -12.24 -16.88
C ARG A 494 -2.58 -10.86 -17.47
N GLY A 495 -2.37 -9.78 -16.71
CA GLY A 495 -2.61 -8.42 -17.18
C GLY A 495 -1.78 -8.06 -18.42
N ARG A 496 -0.54 -8.57 -18.52
CA ARG A 496 0.32 -8.36 -19.69
C ARG A 496 -0.27 -9.01 -20.95
N ARG A 497 -0.77 -10.23 -20.77
CA ARG A 497 -1.43 -11.00 -21.83
C ARG A 497 -2.71 -10.30 -22.31
N LEU A 498 -3.54 -9.83 -21.36
CA LEU A 498 -4.79 -9.15 -21.65
C LEU A 498 -4.57 -7.81 -22.36
N LEU A 499 -3.48 -7.10 -22.04
CA LEU A 499 -3.10 -5.90 -22.77
C LEU A 499 -2.93 -6.19 -24.26
N HIS A 500 -2.17 -7.24 -24.62
CA HIS A 500 -1.95 -7.59 -26.02
C HIS A 500 -3.24 -8.01 -26.73
N LEU A 501 -4.09 -8.84 -26.10
CA LEU A 501 -5.37 -9.23 -26.69
C LEU A 501 -6.26 -8.01 -26.96
N GLN A 502 -6.40 -7.13 -25.97
CA GLN A 502 -7.24 -5.94 -26.12
C GLN A 502 -6.66 -4.95 -27.13
N GLN A 503 -5.32 -4.85 -27.21
CA GLN A 503 -4.65 -4.01 -28.21
C GLN A 503 -4.88 -4.53 -29.61
N TRP A 504 -4.76 -5.84 -29.80
CA TRP A 504 -5.07 -6.47 -31.07
C TRP A 504 -6.53 -6.27 -31.47
N LEU A 505 -7.49 -6.45 -30.56
CA LEU A 505 -8.91 -6.15 -30.84
C LEU A 505 -9.11 -4.68 -31.24
N TRP A 506 -8.52 -3.75 -30.48
CA TRP A 506 -8.62 -2.31 -30.74
C TRP A 506 -8.06 -1.93 -32.12
N GLU A 507 -6.93 -2.52 -32.53
CA GLU A 507 -6.31 -2.31 -33.85
C GLU A 507 -7.05 -3.03 -34.99
N ASN A 508 -7.83 -4.09 -34.68
CA ASN A 508 -8.55 -4.91 -35.67
C ASN A 508 -10.06 -4.71 -35.57
N GLY A 509 -10.49 -3.46 -35.68
CA GLY A 509 -11.90 -3.12 -35.83
C GLY A 509 -12.68 -3.10 -34.52
N PHE A 510 -12.07 -2.87 -33.36
CA PHE A 510 -12.80 -2.47 -32.14
C PHE A 510 -12.32 -1.12 -31.57
N GLY A 511 -11.53 -0.37 -32.34
CA GLY A 511 -11.12 1.00 -32.08
C GLY A 511 -12.22 2.03 -32.39
N PRO A 512 -11.93 3.34 -32.30
CA PRO A 512 -12.93 4.40 -32.42
C PRO A 512 -13.44 4.61 -33.85
N GLU A 513 -12.68 4.14 -34.86
CA GLU A 513 -12.96 4.32 -36.29
C GLU A 513 -14.04 3.35 -36.84
N THR A 514 -14.75 2.63 -35.97
CA THR A 514 -15.70 1.60 -36.40
C THR A 514 -17.09 2.19 -36.69
N GLU A 515 -17.60 1.93 -37.89
CA GLU A 515 -18.92 2.43 -38.34
C GLU A 515 -20.08 1.86 -37.51
N ASP A 516 -19.96 0.61 -37.08
CA ASP A 516 -20.99 -0.10 -36.32
C ASP A 516 -21.06 0.30 -34.83
N GLN A 517 -20.21 1.22 -34.36
CA GLN A 517 -20.18 1.75 -32.99
C GLN A 517 -19.99 0.69 -31.89
N ILE A 518 -19.34 -0.44 -32.22
CA ILE A 518 -18.97 -1.48 -31.26
C ILE A 518 -17.47 -1.39 -30.97
N HIS A 519 -17.10 -1.31 -29.69
CA HIS A 519 -15.73 -1.03 -29.26
C HIS A 519 -15.27 -1.93 -28.11
N VAL A 520 -13.97 -1.93 -27.85
CA VAL A 520 -13.36 -2.36 -26.57
C VAL A 520 -12.69 -1.15 -25.91
N PRO A 521 -12.37 -1.11 -24.61
CA PRO A 521 -11.66 0.04 -24.05
C PRO A 521 -10.26 0.18 -24.66
N GLN A 522 -9.76 1.41 -24.84
CA GLN A 522 -8.39 1.62 -25.33
C GLN A 522 -7.38 1.05 -24.33
N PRO A 523 -6.55 0.08 -24.72
CA PRO A 523 -5.44 -0.37 -23.89
C PRO A 523 -4.35 0.70 -23.87
N LEU A 524 -3.81 1.03 -22.68
CA LEU A 524 -2.84 2.11 -22.52
C LEU A 524 -1.45 1.59 -22.12
N ALA A 525 -1.36 0.72 -21.12
CA ALA A 525 -0.08 0.26 -20.59
C ALA A 525 -0.18 -0.99 -19.72
N TYR A 526 0.96 -1.65 -19.50
CA TYR A 526 1.15 -2.59 -18.40
C TYR A 526 2.18 -2.04 -17.41
N ILE A 527 1.88 -2.09 -16.11
CA ILE A 527 2.74 -1.64 -15.01
C ILE A 527 3.22 -2.87 -14.23
N PRO A 528 4.44 -3.39 -14.51
CA PRO A 528 4.95 -4.62 -13.90
C PRO A 528 5.03 -4.56 -12.37
N GLU A 529 5.42 -3.41 -11.81
CA GLU A 529 5.61 -3.19 -10.37
C GLU A 529 4.30 -3.37 -9.56
N MET A 530 3.16 -3.29 -10.25
CA MET A 530 1.82 -3.48 -9.70
C MET A 530 1.08 -4.68 -10.32
N ARG A 531 1.68 -5.39 -11.28
CA ARG A 531 1.00 -6.35 -12.19
C ARG A 531 -0.36 -5.84 -12.67
N MET A 532 -0.34 -4.60 -13.15
CA MET A 532 -1.55 -3.84 -13.45
C MET A 532 -1.63 -3.54 -14.94
N MET A 533 -2.72 -3.95 -15.57
CA MET A 533 -3.08 -3.46 -16.90
C MET A 533 -3.84 -2.13 -16.75
N VAL A 534 -3.48 -1.14 -17.55
CA VAL A 534 -4.14 0.17 -17.57
C VAL A 534 -4.81 0.38 -18.92
N GLN A 535 -6.06 0.84 -18.89
CA GLN A 535 -6.87 1.13 -20.06
C GLN A 535 -7.59 2.47 -19.87
N ALA A 536 -8.07 3.07 -20.95
CA ALA A 536 -8.93 4.25 -20.88
C ALA A 536 -10.22 3.93 -20.12
N TRP A 537 -10.72 4.90 -19.38
CA TRP A 537 -12.05 4.81 -18.81
C TRP A 537 -13.10 4.98 -19.92
N THR A 538 -14.16 4.16 -19.87
CA THR A 538 -15.25 4.22 -20.84
C THR A 538 -16.56 4.59 -20.14
N PRO A 539 -17.27 5.62 -20.60
CA PRO A 539 -18.62 5.94 -20.09
C PRO A 539 -19.64 4.90 -20.53
N GLY A 540 -20.72 4.76 -19.75
CA GLY A 540 -21.89 3.98 -20.14
C GLY A 540 -22.53 3.25 -18.96
N GLN A 541 -23.70 2.68 -19.22
CA GLN A 541 -24.46 1.87 -18.28
C GLN A 541 -24.52 0.42 -18.74
N THR A 542 -24.61 -0.50 -17.79
CA THR A 542 -24.85 -1.93 -18.05
C THR A 542 -26.35 -2.22 -18.16
N LEU A 543 -26.73 -3.32 -18.81
CA LEU A 543 -28.15 -3.72 -18.89
C LEU A 543 -28.79 -3.92 -17.51
N ASN A 544 -28.02 -4.38 -16.51
CA ASN A 544 -28.50 -4.52 -15.13
C ASN A 544 -28.90 -3.18 -14.49
N GLU A 545 -28.22 -2.09 -14.85
CA GLU A 545 -28.56 -0.73 -14.37
C GLU A 545 -29.79 -0.17 -15.11
N MET A 546 -29.97 -0.57 -16.38
CA MET A 546 -31.01 -0.06 -17.27
C MET A 546 -32.35 -0.79 -17.17
N VAL A 547 -32.35 -2.04 -16.68
CA VAL A 547 -33.53 -2.94 -16.64
C VAL A 547 -34.76 -2.32 -15.95
N LEU A 548 -34.57 -1.40 -14.99
CA LEU A 548 -35.66 -0.77 -14.25
C LEU A 548 -36.10 0.59 -14.81
N THR A 549 -35.35 1.17 -15.76
CA THR A 549 -35.49 2.58 -16.14
C THR A 549 -35.76 2.81 -17.62
N THR A 550 -35.49 1.81 -18.47
CA THR A 550 -35.60 1.96 -19.93
C THR A 550 -35.99 0.63 -20.60
N GLY A 551 -36.57 0.70 -21.80
CA GLY A 551 -36.80 -0.48 -22.63
C GLY A 551 -35.48 -1.11 -23.11
N LEU A 552 -35.36 -2.43 -22.97
CA LEU A 552 -34.11 -3.15 -23.29
C LEU A 552 -34.01 -3.57 -24.75
N HIS A 553 -35.11 -3.57 -25.51
CA HIS A 553 -35.17 -4.13 -26.87
C HIS A 553 -34.00 -3.71 -27.78
N THR A 554 -33.77 -2.41 -27.96
CA THR A 554 -32.65 -1.90 -28.78
C THR A 554 -31.29 -2.31 -28.22
N HIS A 555 -31.10 -2.28 -26.91
CA HIS A 555 -29.85 -2.65 -26.26
C HIS A 555 -29.53 -4.13 -26.40
N ILE A 556 -30.56 -4.98 -26.42
CA ILE A 556 -30.46 -6.42 -26.63
C ILE A 556 -30.03 -6.74 -28.07
N ILE A 557 -30.63 -6.08 -29.07
CA ILE A 557 -30.19 -6.20 -30.48
C ILE A 557 -28.70 -5.84 -30.59
N ARG A 558 -28.30 -4.73 -29.96
CA ARG A 558 -26.92 -4.25 -29.98
C ARG A 558 -25.96 -5.19 -29.24
N ALA A 559 -26.41 -5.85 -28.16
CA ALA A 559 -25.64 -6.89 -27.46
C ALA A 559 -25.40 -8.11 -28.36
N ALA A 560 -26.42 -8.56 -29.10
CA ALA A 560 -26.31 -9.69 -30.03
C ALA A 560 -25.34 -9.38 -31.18
N GLN A 561 -25.44 -8.18 -31.77
CA GLN A 561 -24.52 -7.70 -32.80
C GLN A 561 -23.07 -7.64 -32.29
N ALA A 562 -22.86 -7.10 -31.08
CA ALA A 562 -21.55 -7.02 -30.46
C ALA A 562 -20.91 -8.40 -30.25
N LEU A 563 -21.68 -9.39 -29.78
CA LEU A 563 -21.19 -10.75 -29.57
C LEU A 563 -20.92 -11.47 -30.90
N ALA A 564 -21.82 -11.36 -31.87
CA ALA A 564 -21.62 -11.96 -33.19
C ALA A 564 -20.36 -11.40 -33.86
N ARG A 565 -20.16 -10.08 -33.79
CA ARG A 565 -18.93 -9.43 -34.27
C ARG A 565 -17.69 -10.00 -33.57
N PHE A 566 -17.73 -10.12 -32.25
CA PHE A 566 -16.62 -10.67 -31.46
C PHE A 566 -16.27 -12.12 -31.86
N HIS A 567 -17.27 -12.96 -32.16
CA HIS A 567 -17.07 -14.34 -32.59
C HIS A 567 -16.58 -14.47 -34.04
N SER A 568 -16.89 -13.51 -34.91
CA SER A 568 -16.48 -13.48 -36.32
C SER A 568 -15.04 -12.99 -36.54
N VAL A 569 -14.35 -12.60 -35.47
CA VAL A 569 -12.96 -12.18 -35.49
C VAL A 569 -12.06 -13.32 -35.98
N ASN A 570 -11.42 -13.12 -37.14
CA ASN A 570 -10.57 -14.14 -37.74
C ASN A 570 -9.20 -14.20 -37.05
N LEU A 571 -8.99 -15.25 -36.26
CA LEU A 571 -7.71 -15.49 -35.58
C LEU A 571 -6.63 -16.02 -36.54
N SER A 572 -6.98 -16.64 -37.68
CA SER A 572 -6.04 -17.41 -38.51
C SER A 572 -5.08 -16.59 -39.37
N ALA A 573 -5.38 -15.32 -39.65
CA ALA A 573 -4.65 -14.50 -40.63
C ALA A 573 -3.25 -14.02 -40.18
N GLN A 574 -2.83 -14.19 -38.92
CA GLN A 574 -1.58 -13.61 -38.41
C GLN A 574 -0.73 -14.53 -37.51
N PHE A 575 -1.02 -15.83 -37.45
CA PHE A 575 -0.15 -16.78 -36.73
C PHE A 575 1.23 -17.02 -37.40
N THR A 576 1.47 -16.42 -38.57
CA THR A 576 2.72 -16.58 -39.31
C THR A 576 3.83 -15.67 -38.81
N HIS A 577 3.58 -14.42 -38.37
CA HIS A 577 4.65 -13.50 -37.93
C HIS A 577 4.26 -12.64 -36.69
N GLY A 578 4.38 -13.21 -35.48
CA GLY A 578 4.27 -12.48 -34.22
C GLY A 578 4.57 -13.36 -32.99
N PRO A 579 5.10 -12.82 -31.88
CA PRO A 579 5.62 -13.61 -30.76
C PRO A 579 4.51 -14.46 -30.11
N LYS A 580 4.73 -15.77 -30.07
CA LYS A 580 3.83 -16.83 -29.59
C LYS A 580 3.15 -16.50 -28.23
N GLN A 581 1.82 -16.72 -28.19
CA GLN A 581 0.94 -16.96 -27.02
C GLN A 581 0.45 -15.77 -26.16
N PHE A 582 -0.35 -14.86 -26.73
CA PHE A 582 -1.24 -14.00 -25.91
C PHE A 582 -2.68 -14.56 -25.75
N LEU A 583 -3.07 -15.60 -26.48
CA LEU A 583 -4.34 -16.29 -26.25
C LEU A 583 -4.17 -17.37 -25.18
N ARG A 584 -5.23 -17.62 -24.40
CA ARG A 584 -5.28 -18.79 -23.52
C ARG A 584 -5.33 -20.06 -24.36
N LYS A 585 -4.99 -21.19 -23.72
CA LYS A 585 -5.30 -22.51 -24.29
C LYS A 585 -6.78 -22.56 -24.68
N PRO A 586 -7.13 -23.21 -25.80
CA PRO A 586 -8.52 -23.41 -26.19
C PRO A 586 -9.34 -23.96 -25.02
N TYR A 587 -10.56 -23.46 -24.87
CA TYR A 587 -11.51 -23.97 -23.90
C TYR A 587 -12.36 -25.05 -24.54
N LEU A 588 -12.20 -26.27 -24.07
CA LEU A 588 -12.84 -27.45 -24.63
C LEU A 588 -14.07 -27.86 -23.83
N LEU A 589 -14.92 -28.69 -24.42
CA LEU A 589 -16.07 -29.27 -23.73
C LEU A 589 -15.65 -30.06 -22.48
N SER A 590 -14.51 -30.76 -22.53
CA SER A 590 -13.93 -31.47 -21.39
C SER A 590 -13.56 -30.54 -20.22
N ASP A 591 -13.14 -29.30 -20.51
CA ASP A 591 -12.89 -28.31 -19.46
C ASP A 591 -14.21 -27.87 -18.78
N GLU A 592 -15.30 -27.78 -19.54
CA GLU A 592 -16.63 -27.49 -18.98
C GLU A 592 -17.12 -28.65 -18.10
N GLN A 593 -17.00 -29.89 -18.57
CA GLN A 593 -17.35 -31.09 -17.81
C GLN A 593 -16.62 -31.15 -16.47
N ALA A 594 -15.31 -30.89 -16.47
CA ALA A 594 -14.51 -30.85 -15.25
C ALA A 594 -14.96 -29.72 -14.29
N ASN A 595 -15.35 -28.56 -14.84
CA ASN A 595 -15.90 -27.47 -14.03
C ASN A 595 -17.25 -27.84 -13.41
N LEU A 596 -18.15 -28.47 -14.16
CA LEU A 596 -19.44 -28.95 -13.66
C LEU A 596 -19.26 -29.96 -12.51
N THR A 597 -18.31 -30.89 -12.62
CA THR A 597 -17.98 -31.83 -11.53
C THR A 597 -17.55 -31.10 -10.27
N ARG A 598 -16.63 -30.14 -10.38
CA ARG A 598 -16.19 -29.34 -9.23
C ARG A 598 -17.34 -28.53 -8.61
N PHE A 599 -18.23 -27.98 -9.43
CA PHE A 599 -19.38 -27.24 -8.93
C PHE A 599 -20.38 -28.14 -8.21
N ALA A 600 -20.65 -29.34 -8.76
CA ALA A 600 -21.52 -30.33 -8.11
C ALA A 600 -20.98 -30.73 -6.73
N GLN A 601 -19.68 -31.04 -6.63
CA GLN A 601 -19.02 -31.35 -5.35
C GLN A 601 -19.20 -30.23 -4.32
N ASN A 602 -18.96 -28.97 -4.72
CA ASN A 602 -19.13 -27.82 -3.85
C ASN A 602 -20.61 -27.61 -3.44
N LEU A 603 -21.55 -27.82 -4.35
CA LEU A 603 -22.98 -27.70 -4.06
C LEU A 603 -23.44 -28.77 -3.06
N CYS A 604 -23.02 -30.01 -3.22
CA CYS A 604 -23.31 -31.08 -2.27
C CYS A 604 -22.74 -30.79 -0.88
N ALA A 605 -21.53 -30.21 -0.80
CA ALA A 605 -20.94 -29.82 0.48
C ALA A 605 -21.70 -28.67 1.17
N MET A 606 -22.27 -27.73 0.39
CA MET A 606 -23.02 -26.60 0.93
C MET A 606 -24.49 -26.92 1.22
N LYS A 607 -25.07 -27.92 0.53
CA LYS A 607 -26.49 -28.30 0.63
C LYS A 607 -26.65 -29.83 0.67
N PRO A 608 -26.20 -30.50 1.74
CA PRO A 608 -26.14 -31.97 1.82
C PRO A 608 -27.50 -32.64 1.63
N GLU A 609 -28.59 -32.00 2.07
CA GLU A 609 -29.95 -32.51 1.94
C GLU A 609 -30.43 -32.64 0.49
N LYS A 610 -29.81 -31.91 -0.46
CA LYS A 610 -30.08 -32.01 -1.90
C LYS A 610 -28.98 -32.73 -2.69
N ALA A 611 -28.01 -33.34 -2.01
CA ALA A 611 -26.83 -33.92 -2.67
C ALA A 611 -27.20 -34.98 -3.73
N ALA A 612 -28.17 -35.86 -3.45
CA ALA A 612 -28.61 -36.87 -4.39
C ALA A 612 -29.21 -36.26 -5.68
N GLU A 613 -30.09 -35.26 -5.54
CA GLU A 613 -30.67 -34.55 -6.68
C GLU A 613 -29.61 -33.79 -7.49
N ILE A 614 -28.66 -33.15 -6.82
CA ILE A 614 -27.56 -32.41 -7.46
C ILE A 614 -26.68 -33.37 -8.29
N LEU A 615 -26.36 -34.54 -7.75
CA LEU A 615 -25.57 -35.55 -8.45
C LEU A 615 -26.32 -36.14 -9.65
N LEU A 616 -27.63 -36.39 -9.52
CA LEU A 616 -28.47 -36.84 -10.65
C LEU A 616 -28.46 -35.83 -11.80
N VAL A 617 -28.63 -34.53 -11.49
CA VAL A 617 -28.56 -33.45 -12.49
C VAL A 617 -27.17 -33.36 -13.11
N HIS A 618 -26.12 -33.45 -12.30
CA HIS A 618 -24.73 -33.48 -12.79
C HIS A 618 -24.51 -34.64 -13.77
N ASP A 619 -24.92 -35.86 -13.43
CA ASP A 619 -24.69 -37.04 -14.26
C ASP A 619 -25.50 -37.01 -15.55
N ALA A 620 -26.69 -36.40 -15.52
CA ALA A 620 -27.46 -36.12 -16.73
C ALA A 620 -26.72 -35.12 -17.64
N LEU A 621 -26.14 -34.05 -17.10
CA LEU A 621 -25.32 -33.11 -17.87
C LEU A 621 -24.06 -33.77 -18.44
N GLN A 622 -23.39 -34.66 -17.70
CA GLN A 622 -22.23 -35.39 -18.20
C GLN A 622 -22.57 -36.31 -19.38
N ARG A 623 -23.69 -37.05 -19.28
CA ARG A 623 -24.19 -37.90 -20.37
C ARG A 623 -24.61 -37.08 -21.58
N TRP A 624 -25.25 -35.92 -21.38
CA TRP A 624 -25.59 -35.03 -22.49
C TRP A 624 -24.32 -34.53 -23.20
N ALA A 625 -23.32 -34.06 -22.46
CA ALA A 625 -22.06 -33.58 -23.03
C ALA A 625 -21.37 -34.63 -23.91
N ALA A 626 -21.40 -35.91 -23.53
CA ALA A 626 -20.79 -37.00 -24.31
C ALA A 626 -21.45 -37.23 -25.69
N ASN A 627 -22.69 -36.79 -25.87
CA ASN A 627 -23.48 -36.99 -27.10
C ASN A 627 -23.62 -35.70 -27.93
N LEU A 628 -22.87 -34.65 -27.62
CA LEU A 628 -22.93 -33.40 -28.38
C LEU A 628 -22.18 -33.50 -29.71
N PRO A 629 -22.69 -32.83 -30.76
CA PRO A 629 -21.98 -32.75 -32.04
C PRO A 629 -20.63 -32.05 -31.85
N PRO A 630 -19.56 -32.51 -32.52
CA PRO A 630 -18.23 -31.92 -32.34
C PRO A 630 -18.19 -30.47 -32.84
N LEU A 631 -17.36 -29.64 -32.18
CA LEU A 631 -17.04 -28.29 -32.65
C LEU A 631 -15.96 -28.37 -33.72
N LEU A 632 -16.30 -28.04 -34.96
CA LEU A 632 -15.37 -28.12 -36.10
C LEU A 632 -14.45 -26.90 -36.21
N SER A 633 -14.93 -25.71 -35.83
CA SER A 633 -14.17 -24.46 -35.96
C SER A 633 -14.38 -23.58 -34.72
N PRO A 634 -13.37 -23.45 -33.83
CA PRO A 634 -13.48 -22.62 -32.64
C PRO A 634 -13.39 -21.13 -32.97
N SER A 635 -14.24 -20.33 -32.33
CA SER A 635 -14.21 -18.87 -32.37
C SER A 635 -13.48 -18.29 -31.16
N LEU A 636 -13.11 -17.01 -31.21
CA LEU A 636 -12.72 -16.29 -30.00
C LEU A 636 -13.96 -16.13 -29.11
N VAL A 637 -13.96 -16.73 -27.92
CA VAL A 637 -15.07 -16.65 -26.96
C VAL A 637 -14.63 -15.92 -25.70
N HIS A 638 -15.55 -15.18 -25.08
CA HIS A 638 -15.36 -14.42 -23.86
C HIS A 638 -15.47 -15.31 -22.60
N ARG A 639 -16.35 -16.32 -22.62
CA ARG A 639 -16.68 -17.30 -21.56
C ARG A 639 -17.38 -16.80 -20.29
N ASP A 640 -17.53 -15.49 -20.15
CA ASP A 640 -18.17 -14.82 -19.00
C ASP A 640 -19.05 -13.68 -19.50
N PHE A 641 -19.61 -13.84 -20.70
CA PHE A 641 -20.40 -12.83 -21.37
C PHE A 641 -21.85 -12.86 -20.87
N TYR A 642 -22.25 -11.82 -20.14
CA TYR A 642 -23.62 -11.58 -19.74
C TYR A 642 -23.89 -10.07 -19.66
N TYR A 643 -25.07 -9.71 -19.15
CA TYR A 643 -25.62 -8.35 -19.12
C TYR A 643 -24.75 -7.27 -18.43
N SER A 644 -23.64 -7.63 -17.75
CA SER A 644 -22.71 -6.68 -17.09
C SER A 644 -21.40 -6.48 -17.84
N GLN A 645 -21.16 -7.17 -18.95
CA GLN A 645 -19.92 -7.09 -19.75
C GLN A 645 -20.03 -6.11 -20.93
N LEU A 646 -21.13 -5.35 -20.98
CA LEU A 646 -21.42 -4.37 -22.01
C LEU A 646 -21.73 -3.03 -21.35
N LEU A 647 -21.11 -1.97 -21.86
CA LEU A 647 -21.43 -0.59 -21.51
C LEU A 647 -22.09 0.10 -22.70
N PHE A 648 -23.26 0.70 -22.47
CA PHE A 648 -24.05 1.42 -23.47
C PHE A 648 -23.97 2.92 -23.23
N HIS A 649 -23.65 3.69 -24.27
CA HIS A 649 -23.56 5.15 -24.20
C HIS A 649 -23.79 5.78 -25.58
N HIS A 650 -24.86 6.56 -25.74
CA HIS A 650 -25.22 7.25 -27.00
C HIS A 650 -25.13 6.35 -28.25
N GLY A 651 -25.73 5.15 -28.21
CA GLY A 651 -25.72 4.17 -29.31
C GLY A 651 -24.44 3.32 -29.44
N ARG A 652 -23.37 3.70 -28.74
CA ARG A 652 -22.12 2.92 -28.67
C ARG A 652 -22.25 1.76 -27.69
N VAL A 653 -21.62 0.64 -28.05
CA VAL A 653 -21.50 -0.54 -27.20
C VAL A 653 -20.02 -0.81 -26.94
N THR A 654 -19.62 -0.88 -25.69
CA THR A 654 -18.25 -1.26 -25.32
C THR A 654 -18.24 -2.60 -24.59
N LEU A 655 -17.51 -3.58 -25.14
CA LEU A 655 -17.28 -4.89 -24.49
C LEU A 655 -16.16 -4.77 -23.45
N ILE A 656 -16.36 -5.35 -22.26
CA ILE A 656 -15.40 -5.30 -21.15
C ILE A 656 -15.21 -6.66 -20.45
N ASP A 657 -14.09 -6.83 -19.72
CA ASP A 657 -13.75 -8.01 -18.89
C ASP A 657 -13.34 -9.30 -19.66
N PHE A 658 -12.40 -9.17 -20.60
CA PHE A 658 -11.81 -10.28 -21.38
C PHE A 658 -10.93 -11.28 -20.58
N ASP A 659 -11.03 -11.32 -19.25
CA ASP A 659 -10.14 -12.10 -18.37
C ASP A 659 -10.10 -13.60 -18.70
N LEU A 660 -11.24 -14.12 -19.19
CA LEU A 660 -11.42 -15.53 -19.53
C LEU A 660 -11.33 -15.83 -21.02
N ALA A 661 -11.18 -14.81 -21.87
CA ALA A 661 -11.24 -14.96 -23.31
C ALA A 661 -10.22 -15.98 -23.86
N ALA A 662 -10.69 -16.84 -24.76
CA ALA A 662 -9.94 -17.96 -25.34
C ALA A 662 -10.61 -18.44 -26.63
N PRO A 663 -9.92 -19.18 -27.50
CA PRO A 663 -10.59 -19.96 -28.54
C PRO A 663 -11.53 -21.00 -27.91
N GLY A 664 -12.73 -21.20 -28.45
CA GLY A 664 -13.71 -22.15 -27.93
C GLY A 664 -15.03 -22.15 -28.68
N ASP A 665 -16.04 -22.80 -28.10
CA ASP A 665 -17.37 -22.90 -28.69
C ASP A 665 -18.18 -21.60 -28.49
N PRO A 666 -18.57 -20.87 -29.55
CA PRO A 666 -19.37 -19.64 -29.43
C PRO A 666 -20.72 -19.84 -28.72
N ALA A 667 -21.25 -21.08 -28.70
CA ALA A 667 -22.50 -21.39 -28.01
C ALA A 667 -22.43 -21.09 -26.51
N ILE A 668 -21.25 -21.12 -25.89
CA ILE A 668 -21.09 -20.85 -24.45
C ILE A 668 -21.48 -19.42 -24.07
N ASP A 669 -21.12 -18.42 -24.87
CA ASP A 669 -21.39 -17.02 -24.54
C ASP A 669 -22.84 -16.64 -24.80
N VAL A 670 -23.44 -17.22 -25.83
CA VAL A 670 -24.86 -17.05 -26.14
C VAL A 670 -25.71 -17.69 -25.04
N ALA A 671 -25.35 -18.91 -24.64
CA ALA A 671 -26.00 -19.59 -23.53
C ALA A 671 -25.82 -18.86 -22.20
N ASN A 672 -24.61 -18.35 -21.92
CA ASN A 672 -24.32 -17.53 -20.76
C ASN A 672 -25.25 -16.32 -20.72
N PHE A 673 -25.30 -15.55 -21.80
CA PHE A 673 -26.09 -14.32 -21.88
C PHE A 673 -27.58 -14.59 -21.64
N VAL A 674 -28.15 -15.58 -22.33
CA VAL A 674 -29.57 -15.93 -22.21
C VAL A 674 -29.90 -16.43 -20.81
N ALA A 675 -29.13 -17.37 -20.25
CA ALA A 675 -29.38 -17.87 -18.89
C ALA A 675 -29.26 -16.75 -17.84
N HIS A 676 -28.33 -15.82 -18.03
CA HIS A 676 -28.20 -14.65 -17.16
C HIS A 676 -29.33 -13.62 -17.36
N LEU A 677 -29.95 -13.49 -18.54
CA LEU A 677 -31.15 -12.67 -18.70
C LEU A 677 -32.32 -13.21 -17.88
N HIS A 678 -32.56 -14.53 -17.89
CA HIS A 678 -33.57 -15.14 -17.02
C HIS A 678 -33.24 -14.91 -15.54
N PHE A 679 -31.96 -15.01 -15.17
CA PHE A 679 -31.52 -14.69 -13.81
C PHE A 679 -31.70 -13.20 -13.48
N LEU A 680 -31.47 -12.28 -14.42
CA LEU A 680 -31.71 -10.84 -14.24
C LEU A 680 -33.19 -10.56 -14.01
N GLY A 681 -34.08 -11.20 -14.78
CA GLY A 681 -35.52 -11.13 -14.58
C GLY A 681 -35.92 -11.63 -13.19
N LEU A 682 -35.38 -12.78 -12.77
CA LEU A 682 -35.63 -13.32 -11.44
C LEU A 682 -35.12 -12.40 -10.32
N TYR A 683 -33.91 -11.86 -10.47
CA TYR A 683 -33.22 -11.05 -9.47
C TYR A 683 -33.76 -9.63 -9.36
N ARG A 684 -34.15 -9.00 -10.47
CA ARG A 684 -34.54 -7.57 -10.52
C ARG A 684 -36.03 -7.35 -10.73
N LEU A 685 -36.73 -8.30 -11.36
CA LEU A 685 -38.14 -8.21 -11.74
C LEU A 685 -38.99 -9.31 -11.06
N CYS A 686 -38.39 -10.09 -10.15
CA CYS A 686 -39.04 -11.13 -9.35
C CYS A 686 -39.66 -12.29 -10.15
N HIS A 687 -39.45 -12.39 -11.47
CA HIS A 687 -39.98 -13.46 -12.31
C HIS A 687 -38.94 -13.92 -13.36
N ALA A 688 -38.70 -15.23 -13.44
CA ALA A 688 -37.67 -15.79 -14.33
C ALA A 688 -37.98 -15.58 -15.82
N ASP A 689 -39.26 -15.51 -16.18
CA ASP A 689 -39.72 -15.28 -17.57
C ASP A 689 -39.90 -13.81 -17.94
N ALA A 690 -39.60 -12.87 -17.02
CA ALA A 690 -39.81 -11.45 -17.26
C ALA A 690 -39.04 -10.89 -18.46
N LEU A 691 -37.95 -11.55 -18.86
CA LEU A 691 -37.09 -11.15 -19.98
C LEU A 691 -37.01 -12.21 -21.09
N THR A 692 -38.02 -13.09 -21.18
CA THR A 692 -38.06 -14.14 -22.21
C THR A 692 -38.18 -13.55 -23.62
N HIS A 693 -38.93 -12.46 -23.79
CA HIS A 693 -39.03 -11.77 -25.08
C HIS A 693 -37.66 -11.23 -25.53
N GLU A 694 -36.94 -10.55 -24.63
CA GLU A 694 -35.59 -10.06 -24.86
C GLU A 694 -34.61 -11.20 -25.18
N ALA A 695 -34.71 -12.33 -24.46
CA ALA A 695 -33.89 -13.51 -24.75
C ALA A 695 -34.15 -14.04 -26.18
N SER A 696 -35.41 -14.10 -26.63
CA SER A 696 -35.74 -14.49 -28.01
C SER A 696 -35.20 -13.50 -29.04
N VAL A 697 -35.37 -12.18 -28.80
CA VAL A 697 -34.81 -11.14 -29.68
C VAL A 697 -33.29 -11.28 -29.82
N PHE A 698 -32.59 -11.53 -28.71
CA PHE A 698 -31.15 -11.77 -28.72
C PHE A 698 -30.78 -12.98 -29.60
N LEU A 699 -31.47 -14.09 -29.42
CA LEU A 699 -31.23 -15.34 -30.16
C LEU A 699 -31.50 -15.19 -31.66
N ASP A 700 -32.58 -14.49 -32.04
CA ASP A 700 -32.95 -14.27 -33.44
C ASP A 700 -31.94 -13.38 -34.17
N VAL A 701 -31.44 -12.34 -33.49
CA VAL A 701 -30.43 -11.44 -34.07
C VAL A 701 -29.09 -12.13 -34.16
N TYR A 702 -28.62 -12.74 -33.07
CA TYR A 702 -27.34 -13.45 -33.05
C TYR A 702 -27.36 -14.62 -34.05
N GLY A 703 -28.46 -15.38 -34.11
CA GLY A 703 -28.63 -16.52 -34.99
C GLY A 703 -28.51 -16.18 -36.48
N ARG A 704 -28.92 -14.97 -36.88
CA ARG A 704 -28.76 -14.46 -38.25
C ARG A 704 -27.33 -14.00 -38.58
N LEU A 705 -26.56 -13.61 -37.57
CA LEU A 705 -25.24 -13.00 -37.73
C LEU A 705 -24.07 -13.96 -37.46
N ARG A 706 -24.33 -15.11 -36.83
CA ARG A 706 -23.29 -16.07 -36.46
C ARG A 706 -22.71 -16.80 -37.68
N PRO A 707 -21.47 -17.31 -37.57
CA PRO A 707 -20.95 -18.26 -38.55
C PRO A 707 -21.83 -19.53 -38.67
N PRO A 708 -21.93 -20.14 -39.87
CA PRO A 708 -22.63 -21.41 -40.06
C PRO A 708 -22.06 -22.54 -39.21
N ASP A 709 -22.92 -23.25 -38.50
CA ASP A 709 -22.58 -24.35 -37.58
C ASP A 709 -23.85 -25.14 -37.24
N ASP A 710 -24.00 -26.32 -37.86
CA ASP A 710 -25.20 -27.15 -37.73
C ASP A 710 -25.38 -27.71 -36.31
N GLY A 711 -24.27 -27.92 -35.58
CA GLY A 711 -24.28 -28.40 -34.20
C GLY A 711 -24.53 -27.31 -33.16
N PHE A 712 -24.57 -26.04 -33.57
CA PHE A 712 -24.62 -24.89 -32.66
C PHE A 712 -25.78 -24.95 -31.66
N TRP A 713 -27.00 -25.21 -32.15
CA TRP A 713 -28.20 -25.13 -31.31
C TRP A 713 -28.26 -26.25 -30.27
N GLN A 714 -27.73 -27.44 -30.60
CA GLN A 714 -27.62 -28.55 -29.67
C GLN A 714 -26.62 -28.24 -28.55
N ARG A 715 -25.47 -27.66 -28.89
CA ARG A 715 -24.47 -27.22 -27.90
C ARG A 715 -24.95 -26.03 -27.08
N PHE A 716 -25.65 -25.06 -27.68
CA PHE A 716 -26.28 -23.95 -26.98
C PHE A 716 -27.26 -24.44 -25.90
N ALA A 717 -28.13 -25.39 -26.24
CA ALA A 717 -29.10 -25.94 -25.30
C ALA A 717 -28.40 -26.57 -24.07
N PHE A 718 -27.32 -27.33 -24.30
CA PHE A 718 -26.48 -27.88 -23.24
C PHE A 718 -25.83 -26.78 -22.39
N TYR A 719 -25.12 -25.83 -23.01
CA TYR A 719 -24.44 -24.76 -22.28
C TYR A 719 -25.43 -23.90 -21.49
N ARG A 720 -26.68 -23.75 -21.94
CA ARG A 720 -27.73 -23.02 -21.22
C ARG A 720 -28.10 -23.76 -19.93
N ALA A 721 -28.34 -25.07 -20.01
CA ALA A 721 -28.59 -25.92 -18.85
C ALA A 721 -27.40 -25.91 -17.87
N ALA A 722 -26.17 -26.06 -18.40
CA ALA A 722 -24.94 -25.98 -17.62
C ALA A 722 -24.78 -24.60 -16.93
N THR A 723 -25.22 -23.51 -17.57
CA THR A 723 -25.16 -22.17 -16.97
C THR A 723 -26.15 -22.01 -15.82
N PHE A 724 -27.39 -22.48 -15.95
CA PHE A 724 -28.33 -22.50 -14.83
C PHE A 724 -27.78 -23.29 -13.64
N PHE A 725 -27.17 -24.45 -13.91
CA PHE A 725 -26.50 -25.24 -12.87
C PHE A 725 -25.35 -24.47 -12.20
N ARG A 726 -24.52 -23.77 -12.98
CA ARG A 726 -23.42 -22.93 -12.44
C ARG A 726 -23.93 -21.76 -11.59
N LEU A 727 -25.07 -21.18 -11.95
CA LEU A 727 -25.69 -20.09 -11.18
C LEU A 727 -26.10 -20.54 -9.77
N LEU A 728 -26.41 -21.82 -9.55
CA LEU A 728 -26.67 -22.37 -8.21
C LEU A 728 -25.49 -22.09 -7.26
N HIS A 729 -24.26 -22.30 -7.75
CA HIS A 729 -23.04 -22.05 -6.98
C HIS A 729 -22.79 -20.56 -6.73
N VAL A 730 -23.39 -19.67 -7.54
CA VAL A 730 -23.31 -18.21 -7.37
C VAL A 730 -24.32 -17.71 -6.34
N VAL A 731 -25.55 -18.23 -6.36
CA VAL A 731 -26.64 -17.75 -5.50
C VAL A 731 -26.60 -18.33 -4.10
N LEU A 732 -26.24 -19.62 -3.96
CA LEU A 732 -26.32 -20.33 -2.69
C LEU A 732 -25.48 -19.70 -1.55
N PRO A 733 -24.24 -19.24 -1.78
CA PRO A 733 -23.43 -18.62 -0.72
C PRO A 733 -23.84 -17.19 -0.36
N ARG A 734 -24.84 -16.61 -1.05
CA ARG A 734 -25.22 -15.20 -0.91
C ARG A 734 -26.60 -15.11 -0.24
N PRO A 735 -26.68 -14.66 1.03
CA PRO A 735 -27.93 -14.65 1.79
C PRO A 735 -29.12 -13.99 1.05
N GLY A 736 -28.88 -12.87 0.36
CA GLY A 736 -29.93 -12.17 -0.41
C GLY A 736 -30.35 -12.83 -1.73
N LEU A 737 -29.67 -13.88 -2.19
CA LEU A 737 -29.97 -14.57 -3.45
C LEU A 737 -30.27 -16.07 -3.28
N ALA A 738 -30.00 -16.63 -2.10
CA ALA A 738 -30.14 -18.06 -1.84
C ALA A 738 -31.56 -18.61 -2.13
N HIS A 739 -32.59 -17.77 -1.93
CA HIS A 739 -33.99 -18.12 -2.21
C HIS A 739 -34.28 -18.40 -3.70
N HIS A 740 -33.41 -17.97 -4.62
CA HIS A 740 -33.52 -18.28 -6.06
C HIS A 740 -33.04 -19.70 -6.42
N PHE A 741 -32.41 -20.42 -5.48
CA PHE A 741 -31.81 -21.73 -5.72
C PHE A 741 -32.79 -22.71 -6.36
N ASP A 742 -33.98 -22.91 -5.78
CA ASP A 742 -34.93 -23.93 -6.25
C ASP A 742 -35.51 -23.60 -7.64
N THR A 743 -35.69 -22.31 -7.94
CA THR A 743 -36.13 -21.87 -9.26
C THR A 743 -35.07 -22.12 -10.32
N LEU A 744 -33.80 -21.79 -10.05
CA LEU A 744 -32.68 -22.09 -10.96
C LEU A 744 -32.45 -23.61 -11.10
N PHE A 745 -32.68 -24.37 -10.04
CA PHE A 745 -32.56 -25.82 -10.06
C PHE A 745 -33.63 -26.45 -10.96
N ARG A 746 -34.88 -26.01 -10.83
CA ARG A 746 -35.98 -26.40 -11.73
C ARG A 746 -35.72 -26.00 -13.18
N LEU A 747 -35.19 -24.80 -13.43
CA LEU A 747 -34.81 -24.39 -14.80
C LEU A 747 -33.74 -25.30 -15.40
N THR A 748 -32.79 -25.76 -14.59
CA THR A 748 -31.79 -26.76 -15.01
C THR A 748 -32.45 -28.09 -15.37
N GLN A 749 -33.33 -28.61 -14.50
CA GLN A 749 -34.05 -29.87 -14.73
C GLN A 749 -34.94 -29.80 -15.97
N ASN A 750 -35.68 -28.71 -16.16
CA ASN A 750 -36.53 -28.50 -17.32
C ASN A 750 -35.72 -28.46 -18.63
N ALA A 751 -34.55 -27.82 -18.61
CA ALA A 751 -33.66 -27.79 -19.77
C ALA A 751 -33.12 -29.18 -20.14
N ILE A 752 -32.84 -30.03 -19.14
CA ILE A 752 -32.43 -31.43 -19.36
C ILE A 752 -33.61 -32.26 -19.88
N ALA A 753 -34.80 -32.12 -19.29
CA ALA A 753 -35.99 -32.87 -19.72
C ALA A 753 -36.39 -32.55 -21.17
N ALA A 754 -36.33 -31.26 -21.56
CA ALA A 754 -36.63 -30.83 -22.93
C ALA A 754 -35.70 -31.47 -23.98
N GLN A 755 -34.47 -31.81 -23.62
CA GLN A 755 -33.56 -32.56 -24.49
C GLN A 755 -34.05 -34.00 -24.71
N SER A 756 -34.53 -34.67 -23.67
CA SER A 756 -35.00 -36.06 -23.77
C SER A 756 -36.25 -36.19 -24.65
N TYR A 757 -37.14 -35.19 -24.63
CA TYR A 757 -38.28 -35.11 -25.53
C TYR A 757 -37.88 -34.84 -26.99
N ALA A 758 -36.88 -33.99 -27.23
CA ALA A 758 -36.41 -33.72 -28.59
C ALA A 758 -35.69 -34.92 -29.24
N VAL A 759 -35.06 -35.79 -28.44
CA VAL A 759 -34.47 -37.05 -28.92
C VAL A 759 -35.55 -38.12 -29.15
N GLY A 760 -36.58 -38.20 -28.31
CA GLY A 760 -37.68 -39.16 -28.47
C GLY A 760 -38.63 -38.90 -29.65
N VAL A 761 -38.59 -37.71 -30.27
CA VAL A 761 -39.36 -37.36 -31.49
C VAL A 761 -38.52 -37.56 -32.76
N MET A 762 -37.21 -37.84 -32.64
CA MET A 762 -36.31 -38.12 -33.76
C MET A 762 -35.85 -39.59 -33.85
N VAL A 763 -36.36 -40.48 -33.00
CA VAL A 763 -36.10 -41.95 -33.04
C VAL A 763 -37.28 -42.67 -33.68
#